data_AF-A0AAV1B6R6-F1
#
_entry.id   AF-A0AAV1B6R6-F1
#
_cell.length_a   1.000
_cell.length_b   1.000
_cell.length_c   1.000
_cell.angle_alpha   90.00
_cell.angle_beta   90.00
_cell.angle_gamma   90.00
#
_symmetry.space_group_name_H-M   'P 1'
#
loop_
_entity.id
_entity.type
_entity.pdbx_description
1 polymer ?
#
loop_
_entity_poly.entity_id
_entity_poly.type
_entity_poly.pdbx_seq_one_letter_code
_entity_poly.pdbx_strand_id
1 'polypeptide(L)'
;MKVTISRDIVFEEGEKWDWKSTTEETKHDILDWGEAYEQTYNQGEESEDEAALNEDEGNHENDETISNDAAASQDQTDDDTNSSDDVISDVAALPTRIRRTPAYLEDYTSGEGLSDNESGPRKVGSQIRKLDTSGPLIGHLKLTRCSSDIGLPNNPTRAELLPATVSSGKQHLPPFASPSTESEVMAKNATLICVPIMGETIGKMALDIQKAKLNGADLVEIRLDSLTTFNAHQDLNTFIQQHNSLPLLFTYRPTWEGGKYDGDENQRLDALRLAMQLGADYIDIELKVAHEFYDSIRGKTFNKTKVIVSSHNYQHTPSVEDLGDLVARIQATGADIVKIATTAVEITDVAHMFQIMVHSQVPFIGLVMGDRGLISRVLCAKFGGYLTFGTLESGVVSAPGQPTLKDLLHLYNFKQLRPETKVYGIIGKPVSHSKSPKLFNEAFKTVGFDGVYVFLLVDDLANFLRTYSSTDFVGFSVTIPHKESALKCCDEVDPVAKSIGAVNCIVRRPTDGKLIGYNTDYVGAISAIEDGLRGKLKSSGTDVSPLAGKLFVVIGAGGAGKALAYGAKEKGARIVIANRTYDRARELADVIGGDALALSDLDSYHPEDGMVLANTTSIGMQPKVDETPISKHALKYYSLVFDAVYTPKITRLLKEAEESGVTIVEGMEMFIGQAYEQYEKYTGLPAPKQLFRKIMENY
;
A
#
# COMPACT_ATOMS: atom_id res chain seq x y z
N MET A 1 26.29 4.78 -17.02
CA MET A 1 26.96 4.40 -15.74
C MET A 1 28.41 4.83 -15.80
N LYS A 2 29.05 5.18 -14.67
CA LYS A 2 30.51 5.03 -14.53
C LYS A 2 30.73 3.67 -13.87
N VAL A 3 31.49 2.80 -14.53
CA VAL A 3 31.85 1.47 -14.02
C VAL A 3 33.31 1.55 -13.59
N THR A 4 33.61 1.14 -12.36
CA THR A 4 34.98 1.06 -11.86
C THR A 4 35.47 -0.38 -12.01
N ILE A 5 36.25 -0.64 -13.05
CA ILE A 5 36.92 -1.93 -13.25
C ILE A 5 38.12 -1.99 -12.28
N SER A 6 38.33 -3.13 -11.62
CA SER A 6 39.40 -3.27 -10.65
C SER A 6 40.73 -3.70 -11.29
N ARG A 7 41.74 -2.84 -11.12
CA ARG A 7 43.16 -2.98 -11.48
C ARG A 7 43.53 -2.71 -12.95
N ASP A 8 44.32 -1.64 -13.07
CA ASP A 8 45.43 -1.45 -14.00
C ASP A 8 45.11 -1.15 -15.47
N ILE A 9 43.91 -0.64 -15.77
CA ILE A 9 43.67 0.24 -16.93
C ILE A 9 42.97 1.53 -16.47
N VAL A 10 43.55 2.69 -16.81
CA VAL A 10 43.00 4.02 -16.54
C VAL A 10 42.86 4.75 -17.87
N PHE A 11 41.66 5.25 -18.17
CA PHE A 11 41.37 6.09 -19.33
C PHE A 11 41.11 7.53 -18.88
N GLU A 12 41.69 8.52 -19.56
CA GLU A 12 41.33 9.93 -19.39
C GLU A 12 40.14 10.32 -20.30
N GLU A 13 39.40 11.37 -19.93
CA GLU A 13 38.16 11.75 -20.61
C GLU A 13 38.43 12.39 -21.99
N GLY A 14 38.53 11.55 -23.03
CA GLY A 14 38.59 11.99 -24.43
C GLY A 14 38.98 10.93 -25.46
N GLU A 15 39.59 9.82 -25.06
CA GLU A 15 40.13 8.82 -26.00
C GLU A 15 39.05 7.87 -26.57
N LYS A 16 39.33 7.31 -27.74
CA LYS A 16 38.55 6.22 -28.36
C LYS A 16 39.37 4.95 -28.40
N TRP A 17 38.78 3.84 -27.94
CA TRP A 17 39.38 2.51 -27.98
C TRP A 17 39.62 2.02 -29.42
N ASP A 18 40.82 1.50 -29.70
CA ASP A 18 41.11 0.78 -30.95
C ASP A 18 41.31 -0.72 -30.70
N TRP A 19 40.33 -1.49 -31.15
CA TRP A 19 40.30 -2.95 -31.13
C TRP A 19 41.49 -3.61 -31.83
N LYS A 20 42.11 -2.93 -32.81
CA LYS A 20 43.24 -3.49 -33.58
C LYS A 20 44.57 -3.47 -32.81
N SER A 21 44.72 -2.58 -31.82
CA SER A 21 45.92 -2.52 -30.97
C SER A 21 45.80 -3.33 -29.67
N THR A 22 44.63 -3.92 -29.39
CA THR A 22 44.42 -4.74 -28.18
C THR A 22 45.16 -6.09 -28.30
N THR A 23 45.76 -6.56 -27.20
CA THR A 23 46.38 -7.89 -27.06
C THR A 23 45.35 -9.02 -27.09
N GLU A 24 45.74 -10.21 -27.56
CA GLU A 24 44.80 -11.34 -27.70
C GLU A 24 44.24 -11.84 -26.36
N GLU A 25 45.03 -11.86 -25.29
CA GLU A 25 44.54 -12.22 -23.93
C GLU A 25 43.38 -11.30 -23.50
N THR A 26 43.54 -9.98 -23.66
CA THR A 26 42.51 -9.00 -23.32
C THR A 26 41.29 -9.03 -24.26
N LYS A 27 41.42 -9.60 -25.48
CA LYS A 27 40.26 -9.91 -26.33
C LYS A 27 39.54 -11.17 -25.85
N HIS A 28 40.28 -12.17 -25.36
CA HIS A 28 39.72 -13.41 -24.83
C HIS A 28 38.87 -13.13 -23.59
N ASP A 29 39.38 -12.35 -22.63
CA ASP A 29 38.66 -11.90 -21.43
C ASP A 29 37.34 -11.17 -21.75
N ILE A 30 37.27 -10.49 -22.89
CA ILE A 30 36.07 -9.76 -23.36
C ILE A 30 35.09 -10.70 -24.07
N LEU A 31 35.57 -11.75 -24.75
CA LEU A 31 34.75 -12.71 -25.49
C LEU A 31 34.09 -13.75 -24.56
N ASP A 32 34.77 -14.21 -23.51
CA ASP A 32 34.20 -15.10 -22.49
C ASP A 32 32.95 -14.49 -21.82
N TRP A 33 32.92 -13.16 -21.65
CA TRP A 33 31.75 -12.43 -21.15
C TRP A 33 30.61 -12.29 -22.16
N GLY A 34 30.87 -12.50 -23.46
CA GLY A 34 29.85 -12.55 -24.50
C GLY A 34 29.08 -13.87 -24.49
N GLU A 35 29.79 -15.00 -24.54
CA GLU A 35 29.17 -16.34 -24.54
C GLU A 35 28.42 -16.63 -23.22
N ALA A 36 28.93 -16.14 -22.10
CA ALA A 36 28.25 -16.22 -20.80
C ALA A 36 26.89 -15.47 -20.79
N TYR A 37 26.72 -14.42 -21.60
CA TYR A 37 25.48 -13.65 -21.67
C TYR A 37 24.44 -14.32 -22.57
N GLU A 38 24.85 -14.83 -23.75
CA GLU A 38 23.96 -15.55 -24.67
C GLU A 38 23.44 -16.88 -24.07
N GLN A 39 24.28 -17.62 -23.33
CA GLN A 39 23.83 -18.86 -22.67
C GLN A 39 22.77 -18.61 -21.57
N THR A 40 22.82 -17.46 -20.88
CA THR A 40 21.77 -17.10 -19.90
C THR A 40 20.49 -16.53 -20.53
N TYR A 41 20.54 -16.07 -21.78
CA TYR A 41 19.35 -15.55 -22.46
C TYR A 41 18.58 -16.67 -23.18
N ASN A 42 19.29 -17.55 -23.89
CA ASN A 42 18.71 -18.65 -24.69
C ASN A 42 18.26 -19.88 -23.86
N GLN A 43 18.19 -19.77 -22.53
CA GLN A 43 17.55 -20.79 -21.65
C GLN A 43 16.36 -20.22 -20.86
N GLY A 44 15.87 -19.02 -21.23
CA GLY A 44 14.77 -18.33 -20.55
C GLY A 44 13.41 -18.34 -21.25
N GLU A 45 13.34 -18.66 -22.56
CA GLU A 45 12.12 -18.42 -23.38
C GLU A 45 11.49 -19.69 -24.00
N GLU A 46 12.01 -20.90 -23.76
CA GLU A 46 11.45 -22.18 -24.27
C GLU A 46 10.88 -23.08 -23.14
N SER A 47 10.05 -22.56 -22.22
CA SER A 47 9.46 -23.41 -21.16
C SER A 47 8.07 -23.05 -20.59
N GLU A 48 7.32 -22.09 -21.17
CA GLU A 48 5.93 -21.80 -20.74
C GLU A 48 4.83 -21.98 -21.82
N ASP A 49 5.15 -22.20 -23.10
CA ASP A 49 4.15 -22.31 -24.19
C ASP A 49 3.78 -23.76 -24.65
N GLU A 50 4.52 -24.81 -24.24
CA GLU A 50 4.19 -26.21 -24.57
C GLU A 50 3.47 -26.97 -23.42
N ALA A 51 2.45 -26.33 -22.83
CA ALA A 51 1.59 -26.95 -21.81
C ALA A 51 0.09 -26.99 -22.16
N ALA A 52 -0.30 -26.53 -23.35
CA ALA A 52 -1.72 -26.37 -23.72
C ALA A 52 -2.00 -26.50 -25.23
N LEU A 53 -1.55 -27.58 -25.87
CA LEU A 53 -2.02 -28.09 -27.17
C LEU A 53 -1.56 -29.56 -27.34
N ASN A 54 -2.15 -30.30 -28.29
CA ASN A 54 -1.78 -31.68 -28.68
C ASN A 54 -2.13 -32.84 -27.71
N GLU A 55 -3.41 -32.95 -27.31
CA GLU A 55 -4.03 -34.29 -27.20
C GLU A 55 -4.99 -34.50 -28.39
N ASP A 56 -4.46 -34.82 -29.59
CA ASP A 56 -5.23 -35.54 -30.62
C ASP A 56 -4.34 -36.18 -31.72
N GLU A 57 -4.88 -37.22 -32.37
CA GLU A 57 -4.43 -37.97 -33.58
C GLU A 57 -2.98 -38.53 -33.66
N GLY A 58 -2.81 -39.85 -33.95
CA GLY A 58 -1.45 -40.43 -34.06
C GLY A 58 -1.18 -41.90 -34.48
N ASN A 59 -2.09 -42.64 -35.15
CA ASN A 59 -1.86 -43.98 -35.77
C ASN A 59 -1.55 -45.19 -34.83
N HIS A 60 -2.34 -46.28 -34.86
CA HIS A 60 -2.20 -47.51 -35.67
C HIS A 60 -0.95 -48.38 -35.32
N GLU A 61 -1.04 -49.72 -35.22
CA GLU A 61 -1.91 -50.65 -35.96
C GLU A 61 -2.17 -51.99 -35.19
N ASN A 62 -3.35 -52.60 -35.38
CA ASN A 62 -3.76 -53.98 -35.00
C ASN A 62 -3.85 -54.31 -33.46
N ASP A 63 -4.71 -55.22 -32.97
CA ASP A 63 -5.37 -56.34 -33.66
C ASP A 63 -6.83 -56.64 -33.19
N GLU A 64 -7.57 -57.29 -34.09
CA GLU A 64 -8.88 -57.99 -34.06
C GLU A 64 -9.93 -57.93 -32.89
N THR A 65 -11.17 -57.57 -33.30
CA THR A 65 -12.50 -58.27 -33.09
C THR A 65 -13.60 -57.80 -32.10
N ILE A 66 -14.73 -57.35 -32.71
CA ILE A 66 -16.16 -57.77 -32.49
C ILE A 66 -16.79 -57.47 -31.09
N SER A 67 -17.97 -56.83 -30.92
CA SER A 67 -19.18 -56.67 -31.78
C SER A 67 -19.99 -55.38 -31.49
N ASN A 68 -20.97 -55.06 -32.33
CA ASN A 68 -21.81 -53.84 -32.29
C ASN A 68 -23.10 -53.97 -31.45
N ASP A 69 -23.72 -52.81 -31.16
CA ASP A 69 -25.10 -52.65 -30.68
C ASP A 69 -26.17 -53.28 -31.60
N ALA A 70 -27.29 -53.72 -30.99
CA ALA A 70 -28.62 -53.78 -31.63
C ALA A 70 -29.74 -53.77 -30.56
N ALA A 71 -30.91 -53.23 -30.90
CA ALA A 71 -31.98 -52.90 -29.94
C ALA A 71 -33.22 -53.83 -29.95
N ALA A 72 -33.93 -53.81 -28.81
CA ALA A 72 -35.40 -53.85 -28.64
C ALA A 72 -36.28 -55.03 -29.14
N SER A 73 -36.83 -55.77 -28.17
CA SER A 73 -38.26 -56.19 -28.03
C SER A 73 -38.48 -56.61 -26.55
N GLN A 74 -39.63 -56.46 -25.86
CA GLN A 74 -40.97 -57.06 -26.07
C GLN A 74 -40.93 -58.60 -26.22
N ASP A 75 -41.79 -59.40 -25.58
CA ASP A 75 -43.12 -59.10 -24.98
C ASP A 75 -43.58 -60.14 -23.92
N GLN A 76 -44.65 -59.82 -23.15
CA GLN A 76 -45.60 -60.74 -22.45
C GLN A 76 -45.07 -61.77 -21.40
N THR A 77 -45.82 -62.37 -20.46
CA THR A 77 -47.22 -62.38 -19.90
C THR A 77 -47.10 -63.00 -18.46
N ASP A 78 -48.06 -63.25 -17.54
CA ASP A 78 -49.53 -63.16 -17.27
C ASP A 78 -49.68 -63.39 -15.72
N ASP A 79 -50.77 -63.20 -14.95
CA ASP A 79 -52.10 -62.52 -15.00
C ASP A 79 -52.65 -62.48 -13.53
N ASP A 80 -53.94 -62.14 -13.33
CA ASP A 80 -54.88 -62.60 -12.27
C ASP A 80 -55.14 -61.73 -10.99
N THR A 81 -56.11 -60.81 -11.13
CA THR A 81 -57.28 -60.44 -10.26
C THR A 81 -57.17 -60.28 -8.71
N ASN A 82 -58.00 -59.49 -7.97
CA ASN A 82 -59.33 -58.92 -8.24
C ASN A 82 -59.72 -57.67 -7.37
N SER A 83 -60.69 -56.89 -7.86
CA SER A 83 -61.74 -56.07 -7.19
C SER A 83 -61.47 -54.82 -6.31
N SER A 84 -62.12 -53.72 -6.75
CA SER A 84 -62.88 -52.65 -6.02
C SER A 84 -62.21 -51.43 -5.32
N ASP A 85 -62.46 -50.26 -5.96
CA ASP A 85 -63.04 -49.00 -5.43
C ASP A 85 -62.17 -47.94 -4.68
N ASP A 86 -61.81 -46.87 -5.43
CA ASP A 86 -62.05 -45.42 -5.16
C ASP A 86 -61.53 -44.69 -3.88
N VAL A 87 -61.20 -43.38 -3.83
CA VAL A 87 -60.88 -42.28 -4.80
C VAL A 87 -60.41 -41.04 -3.98
N ILE A 88 -59.59 -40.06 -4.42
CA ILE A 88 -58.40 -40.03 -5.31
C ILE A 88 -57.65 -38.67 -5.14
N SER A 89 -56.35 -38.64 -5.50
CA SER A 89 -55.46 -37.50 -5.86
C SER A 89 -55.26 -36.25 -4.96
N ASP A 90 -53.97 -35.99 -4.77
CA ASP A 90 -53.25 -34.70 -4.65
C ASP A 90 -53.67 -33.55 -5.59
N VAL A 91 -53.15 -32.34 -5.34
CA VAL A 91 -52.16 -31.62 -6.20
C VAL A 91 -51.99 -30.15 -5.73
N ALA A 92 -50.79 -29.57 -5.90
CA ALA A 92 -50.41 -28.22 -5.45
C ALA A 92 -50.49 -27.13 -6.54
N ALA A 93 -50.58 -25.85 -6.14
CA ALA A 93 -50.15 -24.69 -6.96
C ALA A 93 -49.93 -23.39 -6.15
N LEU A 94 -48.97 -22.57 -6.62
CA LEU A 94 -48.76 -21.14 -6.33
C LEU A 94 -49.62 -20.27 -7.32
N PRO A 95 -49.77 -18.91 -7.24
CA PRO A 95 -48.75 -17.91 -6.85
C PRO A 95 -49.26 -16.60 -6.17
N THR A 96 -48.49 -15.51 -6.31
CA THR A 96 -48.55 -14.24 -5.53
C THR A 96 -49.35 -13.10 -6.17
N ARG A 97 -49.91 -12.17 -5.37
CA ARG A 97 -49.68 -10.70 -5.45
C ARG A 97 -50.48 -9.80 -4.46
N ILE A 98 -49.73 -9.03 -3.65
CA ILE A 98 -49.78 -7.55 -3.48
C ILE A 98 -51.11 -6.83 -3.06
N ARG A 99 -51.02 -6.14 -1.89
CA ARG A 99 -51.45 -4.74 -1.51
C ARG A 99 -52.53 -4.47 -0.42
N ARG A 100 -52.15 -3.46 0.38
CA ARG A 100 -52.93 -2.43 1.13
C ARG A 100 -53.49 -2.76 2.52
N THR A 101 -53.16 -1.85 3.44
CA THR A 101 -53.74 -1.61 4.77
C THR A 101 -55.11 -0.93 4.65
N PRO A 102 -55.87 -0.92 5.76
CA PRO A 102 -56.19 0.35 6.41
C PRO A 102 -55.86 0.36 7.91
N ALA A 103 -56.01 1.51 8.56
CA ALA A 103 -55.92 1.70 10.01
C ALA A 103 -57.18 2.42 10.52
N TYR A 104 -57.52 2.27 11.82
CA TYR A 104 -58.26 3.26 12.61
C TYR A 104 -58.43 2.84 14.09
N LEU A 105 -58.22 3.78 15.02
CA LEU A 105 -58.83 3.95 16.37
C LEU A 105 -58.58 2.82 17.42
N GLU A 106 -58.63 3.05 18.74
CA GLU A 106 -58.91 4.27 19.54
C GLU A 106 -58.11 4.27 20.87
N ASP A 107 -57.93 5.43 21.52
CA ASP A 107 -57.26 5.59 22.83
C ASP A 107 -58.19 5.29 24.02
N TYR A 108 -57.67 4.84 25.18
CA TYR A 108 -58.30 5.09 26.50
C TYR A 108 -57.32 5.18 27.70
N THR A 109 -56.93 6.42 28.01
CA THR A 109 -56.67 7.05 29.33
C THR A 109 -56.14 6.29 30.58
N SER A 110 -55.12 6.91 31.20
CA SER A 110 -54.98 7.24 32.66
C SER A 110 -54.85 6.16 33.76
N GLY A 111 -54.01 6.43 34.77
CA GLY A 111 -54.08 5.77 36.10
C GLY A 111 -52.84 5.93 36.97
N GLU A 112 -52.97 6.62 38.11
CA GLU A 112 -51.93 6.95 39.11
C GLU A 112 -51.25 5.74 39.80
N GLY A 113 -50.04 5.94 40.36
CA GLY A 113 -49.41 4.99 41.29
C GLY A 113 -48.00 5.40 41.77
N LEU A 114 -47.82 5.60 43.07
CA LEU A 114 -46.54 6.00 43.71
C LEU A 114 -46.07 4.95 44.73
N SER A 115 -44.76 4.69 44.79
CA SER A 115 -44.04 4.52 46.08
C SER A 115 -42.52 4.52 45.90
N ASP A 116 -41.83 5.45 46.57
CA ASP A 116 -40.42 5.32 46.97
C ASP A 116 -40.31 5.67 48.46
N ASN A 117 -39.41 5.00 49.18
CA ASN A 117 -39.22 5.17 50.62
C ASN A 117 -37.80 5.69 50.92
N GLU A 118 -37.69 6.81 51.64
CA GLU A 118 -36.82 6.89 52.83
C GLU A 118 -37.11 8.13 53.71
N SER A 119 -36.47 8.21 54.88
CA SER A 119 -36.88 9.10 55.98
C SER A 119 -35.85 10.18 56.35
N GLY A 120 -36.32 11.32 56.86
CA GLY A 120 -35.50 12.52 57.18
C GLY A 120 -34.89 12.54 58.60
N PRO A 121 -34.52 13.71 59.20
CA PRO A 121 -35.24 14.99 59.07
C PRO A 121 -34.43 16.32 59.00
N ARG A 122 -34.79 17.15 58.01
CA ARG A 122 -35.05 18.62 58.05
C ARG A 122 -34.31 19.58 59.02
N LYS A 123 -33.76 20.65 58.42
CA LYS A 123 -34.08 22.10 58.67
C LYS A 123 -33.41 22.95 57.56
N VAL A 124 -34.06 23.35 56.46
CA VAL A 124 -35.12 24.37 56.27
C VAL A 124 -34.63 25.83 56.45
N GLY A 125 -34.62 26.60 55.35
CA GLY A 125 -34.42 28.06 55.34
C GLY A 125 -34.32 28.70 53.94
N SER A 126 -35.46 29.19 53.40
CA SER A 126 -35.68 30.37 52.51
C SER A 126 -34.60 30.84 51.48
N GLN A 127 -34.93 31.35 50.27
CA GLN A 127 -36.22 31.57 49.58
C GLN A 127 -36.02 31.82 48.06
N ILE A 128 -37.13 31.90 47.31
CA ILE A 128 -37.25 32.03 45.85
C ILE A 128 -37.17 33.51 45.38
N ARG A 129 -36.36 33.87 44.36
CA ARG A 129 -36.85 34.50 43.09
C ARG A 129 -35.82 34.79 41.98
N LYS A 130 -36.39 34.76 40.77
CA LYS A 130 -35.98 35.16 39.40
C LYS A 130 -35.05 36.38 39.19
N LEU A 131 -34.26 36.28 38.11
CA LEU A 131 -34.10 37.23 36.97
C LEU A 131 -34.55 38.69 37.16
N ASP A 132 -33.69 39.67 36.78
CA ASP A 132 -33.55 40.10 35.38
C ASP A 132 -32.25 40.94 35.18
N THR A 133 -32.17 41.74 34.11
CA THR A 133 -30.97 42.39 33.54
C THR A 133 -31.08 43.93 33.47
N SER A 134 -29.98 44.58 33.03
CA SER A 134 -29.84 46.00 32.59
C SER A 134 -29.57 47.10 33.64
N GLY A 135 -28.88 48.17 33.19
CA GLY A 135 -28.81 49.49 33.87
C GLY A 135 -27.48 49.86 34.58
N PRO A 136 -26.74 50.90 34.11
CA PRO A 136 -25.49 51.36 34.75
C PRO A 136 -25.62 52.70 35.50
N LEU A 137 -24.69 53.02 36.42
CA LEU A 137 -24.41 54.40 36.87
C LEU A 137 -22.99 54.61 37.45
N ILE A 138 -22.58 55.87 37.53
CA ILE A 138 -21.21 56.41 37.68
C ILE A 138 -20.71 56.44 39.15
N GLY A 139 -19.39 56.29 39.41
CA GLY A 139 -18.86 56.41 40.78
C GLY A 139 -17.32 56.46 41.01
N HIS A 140 -16.66 57.57 40.64
CA HIS A 140 -15.47 58.18 41.28
C HIS A 140 -14.13 57.43 41.61
N LEU A 141 -13.02 58.09 41.23
CA LEU A 141 -11.64 58.05 41.80
C LEU A 141 -10.84 56.73 41.66
N LYS A 142 -9.49 56.71 41.60
CA LYS A 142 -8.46 57.77 41.75
C LYS A 142 -7.26 57.52 40.81
N LEU A 143 -6.52 58.57 40.44
CA LEU A 143 -5.29 58.51 39.65
C LEU A 143 -4.03 58.29 40.53
N THR A 144 -3.03 57.62 39.96
CA THR A 144 -1.61 57.83 40.29
C THR A 144 -0.79 57.83 38.99
N ARG A 145 0.22 58.70 38.88
CA ARG A 145 0.97 58.96 37.62
C ARG A 145 2.37 59.48 37.94
N CYS A 146 3.40 58.98 37.24
CA CYS A 146 4.68 59.63 36.92
C CYS A 146 5.17 59.00 35.59
N SER A 147 5.68 59.66 34.54
CA SER A 147 6.49 60.89 34.34
C SER A 147 7.97 60.75 34.74
N SER A 148 8.95 61.14 33.92
CA SER A 148 8.95 61.63 32.51
C SER A 148 10.39 61.63 31.93
N ASP A 149 10.55 62.26 30.74
CA ASP A 149 11.75 62.96 30.19
C ASP A 149 12.19 62.38 28.83
N ILE A 150 11.92 63.02 27.67
CA ILE A 150 12.39 64.32 27.10
C ILE A 150 13.74 64.16 26.36
N GLY A 151 13.73 64.36 25.02
CA GLY A 151 14.96 64.35 24.20
C GLY A 151 14.76 64.23 22.68
N LEU A 152 14.55 65.36 21.99
CA LEU A 152 14.72 65.57 20.53
C LEU A 152 15.81 66.67 20.34
N PRO A 153 16.37 66.99 19.15
CA PRO A 153 15.85 66.72 17.78
C PRO A 153 16.94 66.40 16.69
N ASN A 154 16.49 66.48 15.42
CA ASN A 154 17.22 66.86 14.19
C ASN A 154 17.56 65.79 13.13
N ASN A 155 17.32 66.19 11.87
CA ASN A 155 17.57 65.46 10.62
C ASN A 155 17.67 66.49 9.46
N PRO A 156 18.73 66.50 8.63
CA PRO A 156 18.80 67.35 7.45
C PRO A 156 18.98 66.59 6.11
N THR A 157 17.86 66.47 5.39
CA THR A 157 17.72 66.77 3.94
C THR A 157 18.66 66.19 2.86
N ARG A 158 17.98 65.55 1.88
CA ARG A 158 18.12 65.68 0.40
C ARG A 158 18.87 64.56 -0.35
N ALA A 159 18.23 64.14 -1.45
CA ALA A 159 18.55 62.97 -2.26
C ALA A 159 19.53 63.24 -3.41
N GLU A 160 20.10 62.16 -3.97
CA GLU A 160 20.61 62.09 -5.34
C GLU A 160 20.42 60.66 -5.93
N LEU A 161 20.71 60.44 -7.21
CA LEU A 161 20.18 59.28 -7.98
C LEU A 161 21.23 58.23 -8.40
N LEU A 162 20.86 56.94 -8.21
CA LEU A 162 21.25 55.76 -9.02
C LEU A 162 22.77 55.41 -9.12
N PRO A 163 23.13 54.21 -9.65
CA PRO A 163 22.34 53.02 -9.96
C PRO A 163 22.62 51.83 -9.02
N ALA A 164 21.92 50.71 -9.21
CA ALA A 164 22.17 49.48 -8.46
C ALA A 164 23.32 48.65 -9.07
N THR A 165 24.22 48.14 -8.23
CA THR A 165 25.20 47.09 -8.57
C THR A 165 24.96 45.86 -7.71
N VAL A 166 24.83 44.69 -8.35
CA VAL A 166 24.56 43.41 -7.66
C VAL A 166 25.82 42.89 -6.97
N SER A 167 25.70 42.50 -5.69
CA SER A 167 26.67 41.63 -5.02
C SER A 167 25.95 40.57 -4.19
N SER A 168 26.43 39.33 -4.23
CA SER A 168 25.73 38.15 -3.72
C SER A 168 25.85 37.96 -2.20
N GLY A 169 24.78 38.31 -1.47
CA GLY A 169 24.64 37.98 -0.05
C GLY A 169 24.21 36.51 0.16
N LYS A 170 25.16 35.60 0.40
CA LYS A 170 24.84 34.27 0.95
C LYS A 170 24.36 34.42 2.39
N GLN A 171 23.12 34.05 2.69
CA GLN A 171 22.66 33.92 4.07
C GLN A 171 23.21 32.62 4.67
N HIS A 172 23.89 32.71 5.80
CA HIS A 172 24.32 31.55 6.58
C HIS A 172 23.15 31.00 7.40
N LEU A 173 22.88 29.70 7.27
CA LEU A 173 22.13 28.95 8.27
C LEU A 173 23.00 28.78 9.54
N PRO A 174 22.41 28.77 10.74
CA PRO A 174 23.15 28.57 11.99
C PRO A 174 23.72 27.13 12.08
N PRO A 175 24.85 26.92 12.76
CA PRO A 175 25.42 25.59 12.94
C PRO A 175 24.55 24.72 13.85
N PHE A 176 24.47 23.43 13.55
CA PHE A 176 23.86 22.43 14.43
C PHE A 176 24.60 22.34 15.76
N ALA A 177 23.86 22.28 16.86
CA ALA A 177 24.43 21.97 18.16
C ALA A 177 24.85 20.49 18.22
N SER A 178 26.03 20.22 18.77
CA SER A 178 26.47 18.86 19.09
C SER A 178 25.57 18.24 20.18
N PRO A 179 25.20 16.95 20.08
CA PRO A 179 24.39 16.30 21.12
C PRO A 179 25.12 16.29 22.46
N SER A 180 24.40 16.63 23.54
CA SER A 180 24.86 16.49 24.92
C SER A 180 24.85 15.03 25.37
N THR A 181 25.62 14.73 26.42
CA THR A 181 25.91 13.36 26.93
C THR A 181 24.75 12.70 27.67
N GLU A 182 23.54 12.79 27.14
CA GLU A 182 22.34 12.08 27.61
C GLU A 182 21.84 11.06 26.56
N SER A 183 22.39 11.08 25.34
CA SER A 183 21.95 10.21 24.22
C SER A 183 22.34 8.73 24.34
N GLU A 184 23.23 8.36 25.26
CA GLU A 184 23.76 6.99 25.36
C GLU A 184 22.79 5.98 25.98
N VAL A 185 21.72 6.44 26.64
CA VAL A 185 20.80 5.57 27.42
C VAL A 185 19.66 4.96 26.58
N MET A 186 19.44 5.44 25.35
CA MET A 186 18.29 5.05 24.50
C MET A 186 18.66 4.56 23.10
N ALA A 187 19.91 4.13 22.88
CA ALA A 187 20.36 3.53 21.62
C ALA A 187 19.79 2.10 21.43
N LYS A 188 18.48 1.96 21.19
CA LYS A 188 17.89 0.71 20.69
C LYS A 188 18.55 0.37 19.33
N ASN A 189 19.11 -0.82 19.22
CA ASN A 189 19.71 -1.30 17.96
C ASN A 189 18.72 -1.21 16.80
N ALA A 190 19.21 -0.84 15.61
CA ALA A 190 18.40 -0.80 14.41
C ALA A 190 17.78 -2.16 14.09
N THR A 191 16.51 -2.16 13.68
CA THR A 191 15.73 -3.37 13.41
C THR A 191 16.38 -4.23 12.33
N LEU A 192 16.49 -5.52 12.63
CA LEU A 192 17.10 -6.51 11.76
C LEU A 192 16.12 -6.99 10.68
N ILE A 193 16.63 -7.36 9.51
CA ILE A 193 15.90 -8.05 8.45
C ILE A 193 16.39 -9.50 8.43
N CYS A 194 15.51 -10.41 8.84
CA CYS A 194 15.74 -11.84 8.76
C CYS A 194 15.21 -12.39 7.43
N VAL A 195 15.97 -13.28 6.79
CA VAL A 195 15.51 -14.02 5.61
C VAL A 195 15.11 -15.44 5.98
N PRO A 196 13.86 -15.87 5.72
CA PRO A 196 13.47 -17.28 5.84
C PRO A 196 14.19 -18.14 4.79
N ILE A 197 14.89 -19.16 5.24
CA ILE A 197 15.58 -20.15 4.41
C ILE A 197 14.78 -21.45 4.47
N MET A 198 14.18 -21.84 3.35
CA MET A 198 13.19 -22.93 3.25
C MET A 198 13.54 -23.98 2.18
N GLY A 199 14.81 -24.03 1.75
CA GLY A 199 15.28 -25.01 0.78
C GLY A 199 15.16 -26.46 1.29
N GLU A 200 14.67 -27.37 0.45
CA GLU A 200 14.34 -28.76 0.85
C GLU A 200 15.55 -29.65 1.17
N THR A 201 16.76 -29.14 0.94
CA THR A 201 18.04 -29.80 1.20
C THR A 201 19.06 -28.80 1.74
N ILE A 202 20.06 -29.30 2.49
CA ILE A 202 21.16 -28.48 3.05
C ILE A 202 21.88 -27.69 1.96
N GLY A 203 22.12 -28.28 0.79
CA GLY A 203 22.77 -27.61 -0.34
C GLY A 203 21.97 -26.43 -0.90
N LYS A 204 20.64 -26.57 -1.03
CA LYS A 204 19.76 -25.45 -1.44
C LYS A 204 19.75 -24.36 -0.37
N MET A 205 19.58 -24.73 0.91
CA MET A 205 19.66 -23.77 2.02
C MET A 205 21.00 -23.02 2.06
N ALA A 206 22.12 -23.69 1.81
CA ALA A 206 23.45 -23.07 1.79
C ALA A 206 23.58 -21.99 0.71
N LEU A 207 23.06 -22.25 -0.50
CA LEU A 207 23.00 -21.26 -1.59
C LEU A 207 22.10 -20.07 -1.21
N ASP A 208 20.92 -20.35 -0.65
CA ASP A 208 19.97 -19.31 -0.24
C ASP A 208 20.53 -18.43 0.91
N ILE A 209 21.36 -18.97 1.81
CA ILE A 209 22.10 -18.18 2.82
C ILE A 209 23.09 -17.22 2.16
N GLN A 210 23.83 -17.65 1.13
CA GLN A 210 24.72 -16.74 0.41
C GLN A 210 23.95 -15.70 -0.41
N LYS A 211 22.82 -16.06 -1.03
CA LYS A 211 21.90 -15.09 -1.65
C LYS A 211 21.45 -14.04 -0.62
N ALA A 212 21.03 -14.45 0.58
CA ALA A 212 20.58 -13.55 1.65
C ALA A 212 21.68 -12.56 2.04
N LYS A 213 22.91 -13.06 2.20
CA LYS A 213 24.09 -12.23 2.52
C LYS A 213 24.41 -11.22 1.42
N LEU A 214 24.46 -11.67 0.16
CA LEU A 214 24.76 -10.80 -0.99
C LEU A 214 23.70 -9.71 -1.19
N ASN A 215 22.43 -9.98 -0.83
CA ASN A 215 21.33 -9.04 -0.89
C ASN A 215 21.14 -8.21 0.41
N GLY A 216 22.03 -8.32 1.40
CA GLY A 216 22.06 -7.43 2.57
C GLY A 216 21.12 -7.79 3.73
N ALA A 217 20.82 -9.06 3.94
CA ALA A 217 20.16 -9.54 5.16
C ALA A 217 21.08 -9.42 6.39
N ASP A 218 20.52 -9.20 7.58
CA ASP A 218 21.30 -9.16 8.84
C ASP A 218 21.44 -10.54 9.49
N LEU A 219 20.49 -11.45 9.23
CA LEU A 219 20.46 -12.84 9.74
C LEU A 219 19.53 -13.72 8.90
N VAL A 220 19.57 -15.04 9.12
CA VAL A 220 18.75 -16.04 8.41
C VAL A 220 17.96 -16.94 9.37
N GLU A 221 16.69 -17.22 9.06
CA GLU A 221 15.84 -18.20 9.76
C GLU A 221 15.91 -19.53 9.01
N ILE A 222 16.70 -20.47 9.53
CA ILE A 222 16.79 -21.84 9.02
C ILE A 222 15.52 -22.59 9.44
N ARG A 223 14.58 -22.77 8.51
CA ARG A 223 13.35 -23.53 8.71
C ARG A 223 13.61 -25.02 8.56
N LEU A 224 14.09 -25.63 9.64
CA LEU A 224 14.43 -27.07 9.70
C LEU A 224 13.24 -27.96 9.31
N ASP A 225 12.00 -27.50 9.54
CA ASP A 225 10.78 -28.20 9.13
C ASP A 225 10.56 -28.21 7.60
N SER A 226 11.31 -27.44 6.83
CA SER A 226 11.29 -27.49 5.36
C SER A 226 12.26 -28.49 4.74
N LEU A 227 13.15 -29.13 5.52
CA LEU A 227 14.06 -30.15 5.02
C LEU A 227 13.33 -31.49 4.80
N THR A 228 13.56 -32.11 3.64
CA THR A 228 12.98 -33.43 3.30
C THR A 228 13.66 -34.59 4.03
N THR A 229 14.94 -34.45 4.36
CA THR A 229 15.68 -35.31 5.29
C THR A 229 16.55 -34.44 6.19
N PHE A 230 16.66 -34.80 7.48
CA PHE A 230 17.39 -34.03 8.48
C PHE A 230 18.07 -34.96 9.50
N ASN A 231 19.40 -34.91 9.56
CA ASN A 231 20.21 -35.52 10.61
C ASN A 231 20.71 -34.41 11.53
N ALA A 232 20.05 -34.23 12.67
CA ALA A 232 20.26 -33.07 13.53
C ALA A 232 21.74 -32.81 13.88
N HIS A 233 22.55 -33.83 14.19
CA HIS A 233 23.96 -33.62 14.53
C HIS A 233 24.82 -33.28 13.31
N GLN A 234 24.59 -33.92 12.16
CA GLN A 234 25.36 -33.65 10.95
C GLN A 234 25.01 -32.28 10.36
N ASP A 235 23.73 -31.96 10.27
CA ASP A 235 23.23 -30.84 9.49
C ASP A 235 23.33 -29.51 10.26
N LEU A 236 23.01 -29.49 11.56
CA LEU A 236 23.23 -28.30 12.39
C LEU A 236 24.71 -27.95 12.47
N ASN A 237 25.59 -28.95 12.58
CA ASN A 237 27.04 -28.74 12.56
C ASN A 237 27.51 -28.26 11.18
N THR A 238 26.92 -28.74 10.08
CA THR A 238 27.21 -28.24 8.72
C THR A 238 26.83 -26.76 8.60
N PHE A 239 25.63 -26.36 9.02
CA PHE A 239 25.24 -24.95 9.03
C PHE A 239 26.16 -24.09 9.90
N ILE A 240 26.40 -24.48 11.15
CA ILE A 240 27.12 -23.65 12.14
C ILE A 240 28.63 -23.59 11.87
N GLN A 241 29.23 -24.61 11.26
CA GLN A 241 30.67 -24.61 10.95
C GLN A 241 31.00 -24.15 9.52
N GLN A 242 30.10 -24.36 8.55
CA GLN A 242 30.40 -24.13 7.12
C GLN A 242 29.56 -23.02 6.47
N HIS A 243 28.40 -22.67 7.04
CA HIS A 243 27.45 -21.72 6.45
C HIS A 243 27.04 -20.57 7.40
N ASN A 244 27.83 -20.33 8.45
CA ASN A 244 27.70 -19.23 9.41
C ASN A 244 28.04 -17.83 8.85
N SER A 245 27.86 -17.62 7.54
CA SER A 245 28.24 -16.37 6.87
C SER A 245 27.36 -15.17 7.29
N LEU A 246 26.21 -15.46 7.88
CA LEU A 246 25.34 -14.58 8.66
C LEU A 246 25.00 -15.26 10.01
N PRO A 247 24.55 -14.51 11.03
CA PRO A 247 23.97 -15.08 12.24
C PRO A 247 22.81 -16.03 11.94
N LEU A 248 22.76 -17.15 12.64
CA LEU A 248 21.80 -18.24 12.39
C LEU A 248 20.70 -18.26 13.46
N LEU A 249 19.45 -18.16 13.00
CA LEU A 249 18.24 -18.48 13.77
C LEU A 249 17.73 -19.85 13.34
N PHE A 250 17.69 -20.83 14.25
CA PHE A 250 17.08 -22.13 13.96
C PHE A 250 15.62 -22.18 14.44
N THR A 251 14.72 -22.56 13.53
CA THR A 251 13.29 -22.73 13.78
C THR A 251 12.88 -24.11 13.27
N TYR A 252 12.32 -24.95 14.14
CA TYR A 252 11.82 -26.29 13.77
C TYR A 252 10.31 -26.36 14.01
N ARG A 253 9.54 -25.63 13.19
CA ARG A 253 8.13 -25.32 13.49
C ARG A 253 7.23 -26.57 13.31
N PRO A 254 6.43 -26.94 14.32
CA PRO A 254 5.52 -28.08 14.22
C PRO A 254 4.21 -27.71 13.51
N THR A 255 3.51 -28.70 12.97
CA THR A 255 2.22 -28.54 12.27
C THR A 255 1.15 -27.87 13.13
N TRP A 256 1.14 -28.13 14.45
CA TRP A 256 0.20 -27.49 15.38
C TRP A 256 0.45 -25.98 15.61
N GLU A 257 1.58 -25.45 15.15
CA GLU A 257 1.91 -24.01 15.11
C GLU A 257 2.21 -23.57 13.65
N GLY A 258 1.54 -24.18 12.66
CA GLY A 258 1.60 -23.77 11.25
C GLY A 258 2.93 -24.04 10.54
N GLY A 259 3.78 -24.92 11.08
CA GLY A 259 4.96 -25.45 10.40
C GLY A 259 4.68 -26.76 9.66
N LYS A 260 5.75 -27.45 9.27
CA LYS A 260 5.69 -28.73 8.55
C LYS A 260 6.01 -29.97 9.41
N TYR A 261 6.59 -29.82 10.60
CA TYR A 261 7.04 -30.98 11.39
C TYR A 261 5.89 -31.65 12.17
N ASP A 262 5.74 -32.97 12.01
CA ASP A 262 4.68 -33.80 12.61
C ASP A 262 5.20 -34.97 13.46
N GLY A 263 6.51 -35.07 13.67
CA GLY A 263 7.17 -36.14 14.43
C GLY A 263 7.15 -35.99 15.96
N ASP A 264 8.04 -36.72 16.64
CA ASP A 264 8.15 -36.69 18.10
C ASP A 264 8.67 -35.35 18.65
N GLU A 265 7.92 -34.79 19.60
CA GLU A 265 8.24 -33.50 20.20
C GLU A 265 9.58 -33.51 20.95
N ASN A 266 9.98 -34.62 21.58
CA ASN A 266 11.27 -34.69 22.28
C ASN A 266 12.44 -34.58 21.30
N GLN A 267 12.39 -35.29 20.17
CA GLN A 267 13.36 -35.17 19.07
C GLN A 267 13.40 -33.76 18.49
N ARG A 268 12.24 -33.11 18.31
CA ARG A 268 12.14 -31.71 17.86
C ARG A 268 12.87 -30.75 18.80
N LEU A 269 12.60 -30.88 20.11
CA LEU A 269 13.24 -30.08 21.15
C LEU A 269 14.73 -30.41 21.33
N ASP A 270 15.14 -31.67 21.15
CA ASP A 270 16.56 -32.07 21.19
C ASP A 270 17.37 -31.49 20.03
N ALA A 271 16.80 -31.38 18.83
CA ALA A 271 17.45 -30.69 17.72
C ALA A 271 17.70 -29.20 18.05
N LEU A 272 16.73 -28.51 18.67
CA LEU A 272 16.90 -27.12 19.11
C LEU A 272 17.92 -27.01 20.26
N ARG A 273 17.89 -27.92 21.25
CA ARG A 273 18.93 -28.02 22.30
C ARG A 273 20.32 -28.27 21.73
N LEU A 274 20.44 -29.04 20.65
CA LEU A 274 21.70 -29.33 19.97
C LEU A 274 22.20 -28.12 19.17
N ALA A 275 21.32 -27.34 18.54
CA ALA A 275 21.67 -26.08 17.90
C ALA A 275 22.30 -25.08 18.91
N MET A 276 21.74 -24.97 20.12
CA MET A 276 22.35 -24.18 21.22
C MET A 276 23.74 -24.69 21.60
N GLN A 277 23.91 -26.01 21.76
CA GLN A 277 25.19 -26.65 22.12
C GLN A 277 26.28 -26.46 21.06
N LEU A 278 25.91 -26.51 19.78
CA LEU A 278 26.82 -26.28 18.65
C LEU A 278 27.16 -24.80 18.44
N GLY A 279 26.42 -23.87 19.08
CA GLY A 279 26.75 -22.44 19.12
C GLY A 279 25.91 -21.55 18.19
N ALA A 280 24.65 -21.92 17.90
CA ALA A 280 23.70 -21.06 17.21
C ALA A 280 23.56 -19.66 17.86
N ASP A 281 23.24 -18.64 17.06
CA ASP A 281 23.03 -17.28 17.56
C ASP A 281 21.63 -17.10 18.15
N TYR A 282 20.64 -17.74 17.53
CA TYR A 282 19.26 -17.74 18.00
C TYR A 282 18.60 -19.12 17.80
N ILE A 283 17.61 -19.41 18.64
CA ILE A 283 16.59 -20.44 18.38
C ILE A 283 15.19 -19.84 18.55
N ASP A 284 14.21 -20.39 17.85
CA ASP A 284 12.78 -20.12 18.05
C ASP A 284 12.11 -21.32 18.72
N ILE A 285 11.39 -21.09 19.82
CA ILE A 285 10.59 -22.09 20.52
C ILE A 285 9.16 -21.57 20.75
N GLU A 286 8.17 -22.43 20.56
CA GLU A 286 6.76 -22.09 20.68
C GLU A 286 6.34 -22.00 22.15
N LEU A 287 5.56 -20.97 22.51
CA LEU A 287 5.12 -20.67 23.87
C LEU A 287 4.50 -21.87 24.59
N LYS A 288 3.75 -22.71 23.86
CA LYS A 288 3.07 -23.91 24.38
C LYS A 288 4.01 -24.88 25.10
N VAL A 289 5.27 -24.98 24.67
CA VAL A 289 6.28 -25.92 25.20
C VAL A 289 7.50 -25.22 25.81
N ALA A 290 7.52 -23.88 25.79
CA ALA A 290 8.65 -23.09 26.25
C ALA A 290 9.05 -23.39 27.71
N HIS A 291 8.11 -23.55 28.64
CA HIS A 291 8.43 -23.91 30.03
C HIS A 291 9.16 -25.25 30.15
N GLU A 292 8.69 -26.29 29.45
CA GLU A 292 9.32 -27.62 29.43
C GLU A 292 10.72 -27.55 28.78
N PHE A 293 10.86 -26.73 27.73
CA PHE A 293 12.15 -26.46 27.12
C PHE A 293 13.12 -25.79 28.10
N TYR A 294 12.71 -24.72 28.80
CA TYR A 294 13.54 -24.03 29.79
C TYR A 294 13.96 -24.94 30.94
N ASP A 295 13.06 -25.81 31.41
CA ASP A 295 13.41 -26.80 32.44
C ASP A 295 14.41 -27.85 31.94
N SER A 296 14.34 -28.25 30.68
CA SER A 296 15.31 -29.15 30.05
C SER A 296 16.72 -28.55 29.89
N ILE A 297 16.85 -27.21 29.94
CA ILE A 297 18.14 -26.49 29.88
C ILE A 297 18.56 -25.84 31.20
N ARG A 298 17.73 -25.94 32.25
CA ARG A 298 17.97 -25.33 33.56
C ARG A 298 19.35 -25.69 34.12
N GLY A 299 20.15 -24.67 34.47
CA GLY A 299 21.52 -24.84 34.99
C GLY A 299 22.62 -25.00 33.92
N LYS A 300 22.28 -25.01 32.62
CA LYS A 300 23.25 -24.98 31.51
C LYS A 300 23.42 -23.53 31.03
N THR A 301 24.66 -23.08 30.82
CA THR A 301 24.97 -21.69 30.43
C THR A 301 25.30 -21.60 28.94
N PHE A 302 24.38 -21.10 28.13
CA PHE A 302 24.53 -20.94 26.67
C PHE A 302 24.84 -19.49 26.28
N ASN A 303 25.99 -18.96 26.74
CA ASN A 303 26.34 -17.52 26.72
C ASN A 303 26.40 -16.83 25.33
N LYS A 304 26.07 -17.51 24.23
CA LYS A 304 26.00 -16.97 22.86
C LYS A 304 24.59 -16.98 22.27
N THR A 305 23.73 -17.93 22.66
CA THR A 305 22.44 -18.16 22.00
C THR A 305 21.31 -17.42 22.71
N LYS A 306 20.52 -16.65 21.96
CA LYS A 306 19.27 -16.06 22.47
C LYS A 306 18.07 -16.94 22.13
N VAL A 307 17.15 -17.09 23.07
CA VAL A 307 15.91 -17.84 22.88
C VAL A 307 14.77 -16.88 22.53
N ILE A 308 14.29 -16.96 21.28
CA ILE A 308 13.05 -16.34 20.85
C ILE A 308 11.91 -17.26 21.28
N VAL A 309 10.96 -16.75 22.05
CA VAL A 309 9.73 -17.50 22.39
C VAL A 309 8.57 -16.92 21.59
N SER A 310 7.90 -17.77 20.82
CA SER A 310 6.95 -17.37 19.78
C SER A 310 5.51 -17.83 20.02
N SER A 311 4.55 -17.07 19.48
CA SER A 311 3.13 -17.44 19.42
C SER A 311 2.48 -16.88 18.15
N HIS A 312 1.68 -17.71 17.48
CA HIS A 312 1.05 -17.40 16.19
C HIS A 312 -0.49 -17.50 16.29
N ASN A 313 -1.19 -16.42 15.94
CA ASN A 313 -2.64 -16.38 15.79
C ASN A 313 -2.95 -16.20 14.29
N TYR A 314 -3.41 -17.27 13.66
CA TYR A 314 -3.70 -17.29 12.22
C TYR A 314 -5.07 -16.72 11.88
N GLN A 315 -5.93 -16.48 12.87
CA GLN A 315 -7.33 -16.13 12.70
C GLN A 315 -7.57 -14.61 12.71
N HIS A 316 -6.93 -13.88 13.63
CA HIS A 316 -7.13 -12.44 13.82
C HIS A 316 -5.98 -11.79 14.63
N THR A 317 -6.11 -10.51 14.93
CA THR A 317 -5.29 -9.81 15.94
C THR A 317 -6.15 -9.55 17.18
N PRO A 318 -5.77 -10.06 18.37
CA PRO A 318 -6.52 -9.84 19.61
C PRO A 318 -6.57 -8.37 20.06
N SER A 319 -7.25 -8.10 21.18
CA SER A 319 -7.22 -6.78 21.79
C SER A 319 -5.84 -6.43 22.34
N VAL A 320 -5.63 -5.14 22.67
CA VAL A 320 -4.40 -4.67 23.33
C VAL A 320 -4.21 -5.33 24.71
N GLU A 321 -5.31 -5.67 25.41
CA GLU A 321 -5.28 -6.36 26.70
C GLU A 321 -4.82 -7.83 26.53
N ASP A 322 -5.45 -8.57 25.62
CA ASP A 322 -5.06 -9.96 25.29
C ASP A 322 -3.61 -10.08 24.80
N LEU A 323 -3.16 -9.11 23.99
CA LEU A 323 -1.78 -9.03 23.52
C LEU A 323 -0.82 -8.73 24.68
N GLY A 324 -1.19 -7.83 25.60
CA GLY A 324 -0.43 -7.55 26.82
C GLY A 324 -0.23 -8.78 27.70
N ASP A 325 -1.30 -9.54 27.94
CA ASP A 325 -1.27 -10.81 28.67
C ASP A 325 -0.48 -11.91 27.92
N LEU A 326 -0.45 -11.86 26.58
CA LEU A 326 0.42 -12.73 25.78
C LEU A 326 1.90 -12.33 25.93
N VAL A 327 2.24 -11.03 25.97
CA VAL A 327 3.62 -10.57 26.28
C VAL A 327 4.04 -11.06 27.66
N ALA A 328 3.20 -10.85 28.68
CA ALA A 328 3.50 -11.21 30.06
C ALA A 328 3.71 -12.72 30.23
N ARG A 329 2.88 -13.56 29.58
CA ARG A 329 3.07 -15.02 29.55
C ARG A 329 4.37 -15.43 28.85
N ILE A 330 4.73 -14.81 27.73
CA ILE A 330 5.98 -15.11 27.02
C ILE A 330 7.19 -14.72 27.87
N GLN A 331 7.17 -13.53 28.51
CA GLN A 331 8.21 -13.08 29.44
C GLN A 331 8.36 -14.03 30.64
N ALA A 332 7.25 -14.54 31.19
CA ALA A 332 7.25 -15.46 32.32
C ALA A 332 7.90 -16.84 32.03
N THR A 333 8.17 -17.18 30.77
CA THR A 333 8.96 -18.37 30.41
C THR A 333 10.47 -18.18 30.64
N GLY A 334 10.95 -16.93 30.65
CA GLY A 334 12.39 -16.61 30.61
C GLY A 334 12.91 -16.15 29.24
N ALA A 335 12.03 -15.84 28.28
CA ALA A 335 12.37 -15.41 26.92
C ALA A 335 13.34 -14.22 26.83
N ASP A 336 14.43 -14.35 26.06
CA ASP A 336 15.29 -13.22 25.68
C ASP A 336 14.56 -12.25 24.72
N ILE A 337 13.69 -12.81 23.87
CA ILE A 337 12.98 -12.10 22.79
C ILE A 337 11.56 -12.64 22.68
N VAL A 338 10.57 -11.74 22.72
CA VAL A 338 9.16 -12.05 22.48
C VAL A 338 8.88 -12.05 20.97
N LYS A 339 8.19 -13.06 20.42
CA LYS A 339 7.70 -13.09 19.03
C LYS A 339 6.19 -13.33 19.00
N ILE A 340 5.42 -12.37 18.47
CA ILE A 340 3.97 -12.50 18.30
C ILE A 340 3.63 -12.21 16.85
N ALA A 341 3.02 -13.19 16.18
CA ALA A 341 2.53 -13.08 14.82
C ALA A 341 1.01 -13.25 14.79
N THR A 342 0.26 -12.22 14.41
CA THR A 342 -1.21 -12.25 14.30
C THR A 342 -1.67 -12.17 12.84
N THR A 343 -2.97 -12.29 12.55
CA THR A 343 -3.54 -12.02 11.21
C THR A 343 -4.29 -10.70 11.19
N ALA A 344 -4.14 -9.91 10.12
CA ALA A 344 -4.97 -8.73 9.88
C ALA A 344 -6.29 -9.12 9.21
N VAL A 345 -7.40 -8.98 9.93
CA VAL A 345 -8.75 -8.95 9.36
C VAL A 345 -8.97 -7.58 8.73
N GLU A 346 -8.60 -6.52 9.46
CA GLU A 346 -8.60 -5.12 9.03
C GLU A 346 -7.21 -4.50 9.11
N ILE A 347 -6.95 -3.45 8.33
CA ILE A 347 -5.65 -2.73 8.41
C ILE A 347 -5.45 -2.04 9.76
N THR A 348 -6.53 -1.71 10.47
CA THR A 348 -6.47 -1.10 11.82
C THR A 348 -5.91 -2.03 12.89
N ASP A 349 -5.96 -3.35 12.68
CA ASP A 349 -5.46 -4.37 13.60
C ASP A 349 -3.99 -4.17 13.95
N VAL A 350 -3.20 -3.65 12.99
CA VAL A 350 -1.77 -3.39 13.17
C VAL A 350 -1.50 -2.32 14.23
N ALA A 351 -2.45 -1.42 14.50
CA ALA A 351 -2.30 -0.44 15.57
C ALA A 351 -2.22 -1.08 16.96
N HIS A 352 -2.93 -2.20 17.21
CA HIS A 352 -2.80 -2.94 18.47
C HIS A 352 -1.37 -3.47 18.66
N MET A 353 -0.80 -4.02 17.58
CA MET A 353 0.57 -4.53 17.57
C MET A 353 1.59 -3.41 17.82
N PHE A 354 1.50 -2.27 17.12
CA PHE A 354 2.39 -1.13 17.34
C PHE A 354 2.30 -0.56 18.76
N GLN A 355 1.10 -0.47 19.34
CA GLN A 355 0.92 0.02 20.71
C GLN A 355 1.67 -0.86 21.72
N ILE A 356 1.58 -2.18 21.59
CA ILE A 356 2.31 -3.13 22.46
C ILE A 356 3.82 -3.09 22.20
N MET A 357 4.27 -3.00 20.95
CA MET A 357 5.69 -2.91 20.59
C MET A 357 6.37 -1.66 21.20
N VAL A 358 5.72 -0.50 21.14
CA VAL A 358 6.26 0.77 21.67
C VAL A 358 6.39 0.73 23.19
N HIS A 359 5.49 0.05 23.89
CA HIS A 359 5.53 -0.07 25.36
C HIS A 359 6.38 -1.23 25.88
N SER A 360 6.78 -2.18 25.01
CA SER A 360 7.62 -3.32 25.39
C SER A 360 9.00 -2.89 25.90
N GLN A 361 9.32 -3.33 27.12
CA GLN A 361 10.64 -3.17 27.75
C GLN A 361 11.62 -4.30 27.37
N VAL A 362 11.14 -5.35 26.70
CA VAL A 362 11.95 -6.47 26.18
C VAL A 362 12.05 -6.41 24.65
N PRO A 363 13.09 -7.00 24.03
CA PRO A 363 13.14 -7.22 22.59
C PRO A 363 11.87 -7.90 22.06
N PHE A 364 11.24 -7.32 21.04
CA PHE A 364 9.90 -7.70 20.60
C PHE A 364 9.81 -7.80 19.08
N ILE A 365 9.33 -8.94 18.57
CA ILE A 365 9.11 -9.23 17.15
C ILE A 365 7.59 -9.24 16.94
N GLY A 366 7.04 -8.07 16.63
CA GLY A 366 5.61 -7.86 16.42
C GLY A 366 5.26 -7.81 14.95
N LEU A 367 4.48 -8.78 14.48
CA LEU A 367 4.17 -8.94 13.06
C LEU A 367 2.68 -9.26 12.87
N VAL A 368 2.12 -8.76 11.78
CA VAL A 368 0.74 -9.03 11.38
C VAL A 368 0.75 -9.55 9.94
N MET A 369 0.05 -10.67 9.72
CA MET A 369 0.04 -11.45 8.50
C MET A 369 -1.07 -11.01 7.54
N GLY A 370 -0.86 -11.28 6.25
CA GLY A 370 -1.74 -10.87 5.16
C GLY A 370 -1.47 -9.44 4.67
N ASP A 371 -2.03 -9.09 3.53
CA ASP A 371 -1.72 -7.83 2.83
C ASP A 371 -2.07 -6.56 3.63
N ARG A 372 -3.13 -6.64 4.45
CA ARG A 372 -3.50 -5.58 5.41
C ARG A 372 -2.48 -5.43 6.54
N GLY A 373 -1.80 -6.51 6.89
CA GLY A 373 -0.72 -6.56 7.88
C GLY A 373 0.63 -6.02 7.37
N LEU A 374 0.81 -5.82 6.06
CA LEU A 374 2.08 -5.43 5.42
C LEU A 374 2.77 -4.24 6.12
N ILE A 375 2.02 -3.23 6.55
CA ILE A 375 2.59 -2.06 7.24
C ILE A 375 3.27 -2.41 8.56
N SER A 376 2.92 -3.52 9.23
CA SER A 376 3.62 -4.00 10.42
C SER A 376 5.07 -4.37 10.08
N ARG A 377 5.26 -5.04 8.94
CA ARG A 377 6.56 -5.58 8.50
C ARG A 377 7.52 -4.49 8.03
N VAL A 378 7.00 -3.32 7.64
CA VAL A 378 7.79 -2.15 7.23
C VAL A 378 7.99 -1.17 8.39
N LEU A 379 6.92 -0.79 9.09
CA LEU A 379 6.97 0.27 10.11
C LEU A 379 7.41 -0.23 11.50
N CYS A 380 7.61 -1.53 11.70
CA CYS A 380 8.25 -2.06 12.92
C CYS A 380 9.58 -1.37 13.26
N ALA A 381 10.35 -0.92 12.25
CA ALA A 381 11.59 -0.15 12.45
C ALA A 381 11.38 1.21 13.13
N LYS A 382 10.22 1.84 12.90
CA LYS A 382 9.80 3.06 13.60
C LYS A 382 9.21 2.75 14.98
N PHE A 383 8.40 1.70 15.07
CA PHE A 383 7.65 1.34 16.29
C PHE A 383 8.39 0.34 17.22
N GLY A 384 9.72 0.28 17.15
CA GLY A 384 10.58 -0.36 18.15
C GLY A 384 10.72 -1.89 18.05
N GLY A 385 10.40 -2.49 16.90
CA GLY A 385 10.54 -3.94 16.68
C GLY A 385 12.00 -4.39 16.58
N TYR A 386 12.30 -5.60 17.07
CA TYR A 386 13.65 -6.17 17.07
C TYR A 386 14.07 -6.68 15.69
N LEU A 387 13.19 -7.39 14.99
CA LEU A 387 13.40 -7.80 13.60
C LEU A 387 12.09 -7.84 12.79
N THR A 388 12.24 -7.82 11.47
CA THR A 388 11.22 -8.16 10.47
C THR A 388 11.69 -9.33 9.60
N PHE A 389 10.80 -9.86 8.76
CA PHE A 389 11.15 -10.88 7.77
C PHE A 389 10.96 -10.35 6.35
N GLY A 390 11.95 -10.59 5.49
CA GLY A 390 11.87 -10.34 4.05
C GLY A 390 12.28 -11.58 3.27
N THR A 391 11.58 -11.89 2.18
CA THR A 391 11.90 -13.05 1.32
C THR A 391 13.08 -12.75 0.39
N LEU A 392 13.76 -13.79 -0.11
CA LEU A 392 14.74 -13.62 -1.19
C LEU A 392 14.06 -13.18 -2.49
N GLU A 393 12.98 -13.87 -2.83
CA GLU A 393 12.29 -13.82 -4.12
C GLU A 393 10.77 -13.64 -3.87
N SER A 394 10.03 -13.16 -4.87
CA SER A 394 8.57 -13.01 -4.73
C SER A 394 7.87 -14.38 -4.72
N GLY A 395 6.72 -14.48 -4.05
CA GLY A 395 5.96 -15.73 -3.92
C GLY A 395 6.54 -16.76 -2.93
N VAL A 396 7.86 -16.80 -2.73
CA VAL A 396 8.56 -17.71 -1.81
C VAL A 396 8.45 -17.22 -0.35
N VAL A 397 7.23 -17.21 0.19
CA VAL A 397 6.88 -16.68 1.53
C VAL A 397 6.84 -17.76 2.61
N SER A 398 7.36 -17.46 3.81
CA SER A 398 7.19 -18.29 5.01
C SER A 398 5.95 -17.91 5.84
N ALA A 399 5.36 -16.74 5.58
CA ALA A 399 4.09 -16.28 6.15
C ALA A 399 3.40 -15.25 5.22
N PRO A 400 2.05 -15.20 5.15
CA PRO A 400 1.33 -14.29 4.26
C PRO A 400 1.68 -12.81 4.44
N GLY A 401 1.75 -12.06 3.34
CA GLY A 401 2.02 -10.62 3.32
C GLY A 401 3.48 -10.22 3.61
N GLN A 402 4.46 -11.13 3.47
CA GLN A 402 5.88 -10.78 3.54
C GLN A 402 6.35 -10.00 2.29
N PRO A 403 7.02 -8.85 2.44
CA PRO A 403 7.73 -8.20 1.33
C PRO A 403 9.05 -8.94 1.01
N THR A 404 9.66 -8.63 -0.13
CA THR A 404 11.03 -9.09 -0.40
C THR A 404 12.05 -8.27 0.40
N LEU A 405 13.24 -8.85 0.65
CA LEU A 405 14.42 -8.17 1.18
C LEU A 405 14.78 -6.95 0.33
N LYS A 406 14.70 -7.09 -1.00
CA LYS A 406 14.93 -6.03 -2.00
C LYS A 406 13.95 -4.86 -1.81
N ASP A 407 12.68 -5.14 -1.55
CA ASP A 407 11.67 -4.10 -1.30
C ASP A 407 11.89 -3.41 0.04
N LEU A 408 12.18 -4.15 1.11
CA LEU A 408 12.54 -3.55 2.40
C LEU A 408 13.72 -2.57 2.23
N LEU A 409 14.81 -3.01 1.60
CA LEU A 409 16.02 -2.18 1.44
C LEU A 409 15.88 -1.04 0.42
N HIS A 410 15.10 -1.20 -0.66
CA HIS A 410 15.14 -0.29 -1.82
C HIS A 410 13.79 0.24 -2.32
N LEU A 411 12.66 -0.31 -1.85
CA LEU A 411 11.33 0.28 -2.05
C LEU A 411 10.90 1.10 -0.83
N TYR A 412 11.15 0.61 0.39
CA TYR A 412 10.76 1.27 1.65
C TYR A 412 11.92 1.95 2.40
N ASN A 413 13.16 1.83 1.89
CA ASN A 413 14.38 2.36 2.53
C ASN A 413 14.53 1.95 4.01
N PHE A 414 14.16 0.72 4.37
CA PHE A 414 13.95 0.25 5.76
C PHE A 414 15.07 0.61 6.74
N LYS A 415 16.35 0.55 6.30
CA LYS A 415 17.53 0.90 7.10
C LYS A 415 17.69 2.40 7.41
N GLN A 416 16.86 3.26 6.85
CA GLN A 416 16.83 4.71 7.11
C GLN A 416 15.73 5.10 8.09
N LEU A 417 14.78 4.20 8.40
CA LEU A 417 13.63 4.47 9.26
C LEU A 417 14.06 4.68 10.71
N ARG A 418 13.43 5.65 11.37
CA ARG A 418 13.67 6.05 12.76
C ARG A 418 12.35 6.25 13.51
N PRO A 419 12.35 6.32 14.86
CA PRO A 419 11.16 6.66 15.64
C PRO A 419 10.49 7.97 15.20
N GLU A 420 11.26 8.95 14.71
CA GLU A 420 10.77 10.26 14.28
C GLU A 420 10.14 10.25 12.88
N THR A 421 10.54 9.30 12.01
CA THR A 421 10.20 9.25 10.58
C THR A 421 8.70 9.36 10.35
N LYS A 422 8.31 10.20 9.38
CA LYS A 422 6.90 10.48 9.09
C LYS A 422 6.30 9.50 8.10
N VAL A 423 5.11 9.00 8.40
CA VAL A 423 4.41 7.98 7.63
C VAL A 423 3.43 8.64 6.67
N TYR A 424 3.58 8.28 5.42
CA TYR A 424 2.71 8.61 4.30
C TYR A 424 2.19 7.32 3.67
N GLY A 425 1.15 7.38 2.84
CA GLY A 425 0.77 6.21 2.06
C GLY A 425 -0.33 6.42 1.03
N ILE A 426 -0.50 5.41 0.18
CA ILE A 426 -1.58 5.32 -0.80
C ILE A 426 -2.72 4.49 -0.23
N ILE A 427 -3.87 5.12 -0.01
CA ILE A 427 -5.12 4.50 0.45
C ILE A 427 -5.92 4.01 -0.77
N GLY A 428 -6.23 2.71 -0.82
CA GLY A 428 -7.05 2.13 -1.88
C GLY A 428 -7.49 0.69 -1.59
N LYS A 429 -8.37 0.17 -2.46
CA LYS A 429 -8.76 -1.25 -2.48
C LYS A 429 -9.23 -1.65 -3.90
N PRO A 430 -8.44 -2.44 -4.67
CA PRO A 430 -7.08 -2.89 -4.39
C PRO A 430 -6.06 -1.75 -4.43
N VAL A 431 -4.81 -2.00 -4.00
CA VAL A 431 -3.79 -0.94 -3.86
C VAL A 431 -2.36 -1.35 -4.28
N SER A 432 -2.05 -2.65 -4.28
CA SER A 432 -0.70 -3.20 -4.51
C SER A 432 -0.07 -2.88 -5.86
N HIS A 433 -0.89 -2.53 -6.87
CA HIS A 433 -0.42 -2.11 -8.20
C HIS A 433 0.18 -0.69 -8.23
N SER A 434 -0.03 0.13 -7.17
CA SER A 434 0.35 1.54 -7.20
C SER A 434 1.85 1.77 -7.21
N LYS A 435 2.33 2.60 -8.14
CA LYS A 435 3.74 3.04 -8.19
C LYS A 435 4.08 4.14 -7.16
N SER A 436 3.10 4.64 -6.41
CA SER A 436 3.28 5.76 -5.47
C SER A 436 4.39 5.51 -4.42
N PRO A 437 4.47 4.34 -3.74
CA PRO A 437 5.56 4.09 -2.79
C PRO A 437 6.94 4.19 -3.43
N LYS A 438 7.12 3.70 -4.67
CA LYS A 438 8.42 3.81 -5.36
C LYS A 438 8.77 5.25 -5.69
N LEU A 439 7.82 6.02 -6.19
CA LEU A 439 8.01 7.42 -6.53
C LEU A 439 8.37 8.26 -5.30
N PHE A 440 7.57 8.17 -4.24
CA PHE A 440 7.76 8.99 -3.03
C PHE A 440 8.99 8.55 -2.21
N ASN A 441 9.25 7.25 -2.02
CA ASN A 441 10.41 6.81 -1.22
C ASN A 441 11.75 7.09 -1.89
N GLU A 442 11.86 6.98 -3.22
CA GLU A 442 13.09 7.37 -3.91
C GLU A 442 13.27 8.89 -3.90
N ALA A 443 12.19 9.66 -4.04
CA ALA A 443 12.23 11.12 -3.91
C ALA A 443 12.65 11.58 -2.50
N PHE A 444 11.99 11.08 -1.44
CA PHE A 444 12.30 11.41 -0.05
C PHE A 444 13.77 11.13 0.28
N LYS A 445 14.27 9.93 -0.06
CA LYS A 445 15.68 9.54 0.10
C LYS A 445 16.63 10.43 -0.69
N THR A 446 16.30 10.80 -1.92
CA THR A 446 17.16 11.64 -2.77
C THR A 446 17.29 13.07 -2.24
N VAL A 447 16.24 13.62 -1.60
CA VAL A 447 16.29 14.97 -1.00
C VAL A 447 16.67 14.99 0.50
N GLY A 448 16.84 13.82 1.13
CA GLY A 448 17.11 13.71 2.57
C GLY A 448 15.90 14.00 3.47
N PHE A 449 14.67 13.83 2.98
CA PHE A 449 13.44 14.06 3.73
C PHE A 449 13.08 12.83 4.58
N ASP A 450 12.76 13.05 5.87
CA ASP A 450 12.49 11.99 6.84
C ASP A 450 11.04 11.45 6.74
N GLY A 451 10.74 10.85 5.59
CA GLY A 451 9.44 10.27 5.27
C GLY A 451 9.54 8.84 4.73
N VAL A 452 8.55 8.01 5.06
CA VAL A 452 8.31 6.70 4.45
C VAL A 452 6.89 6.65 3.91
N TYR A 453 6.75 6.12 2.70
CA TYR A 453 5.50 6.00 1.96
C TYR A 453 5.15 4.52 1.80
N VAL A 454 3.98 4.09 2.26
CA VAL A 454 3.55 2.68 2.25
C VAL A 454 2.25 2.46 1.48
N PHE A 455 1.96 1.19 1.15
CA PHE A 455 0.63 0.79 0.71
C PHE A 455 -0.33 0.73 1.89
N LEU A 456 -1.56 1.23 1.72
CA LEU A 456 -2.61 1.18 2.72
C LEU A 456 -3.84 0.53 2.09
N LEU A 457 -3.96 -0.80 2.28
CA LEU A 457 -5.13 -1.57 1.87
C LEU A 457 -6.26 -1.32 2.87
N VAL A 458 -7.18 -0.43 2.52
CA VAL A 458 -8.21 0.08 3.43
C VAL A 458 -9.60 -0.38 3.01
N ASP A 459 -10.35 -0.93 3.94
CA ASP A 459 -11.76 -1.30 3.75
C ASP A 459 -12.69 -0.18 4.26
N ASP A 460 -12.56 0.24 5.51
CA ASP A 460 -13.21 1.41 6.09
C ASP A 460 -12.24 2.59 6.27
N LEU A 461 -12.42 3.64 5.47
CA LEU A 461 -11.64 4.88 5.51
C LEU A 461 -11.81 5.67 6.81
N ALA A 462 -13.03 5.74 7.36
CA ALA A 462 -13.31 6.52 8.56
C ALA A 462 -12.71 5.83 9.79
N ASN A 463 -12.79 4.50 9.86
CA ASN A 463 -12.09 3.73 10.88
C ASN A 463 -10.55 3.87 10.75
N PHE A 464 -10.01 3.74 9.53
CA PHE A 464 -8.58 3.92 9.27
C PHE A 464 -8.06 5.30 9.74
N LEU A 465 -8.71 6.39 9.33
CA LEU A 465 -8.27 7.76 9.66
C LEU A 465 -8.40 8.10 11.15
N ARG A 466 -9.35 7.46 11.86
CA ARG A 466 -9.52 7.55 13.32
C ARG A 466 -8.43 6.78 14.07
N THR A 467 -8.13 5.55 13.65
CA THR A 467 -7.09 4.72 14.29
C THR A 467 -5.70 5.30 14.06
N TYR A 468 -5.38 5.71 12.83
CA TYR A 468 -4.09 6.32 12.49
C TYR A 468 -4.13 7.85 12.64
N SER A 469 -4.57 8.30 13.82
CA SER A 469 -4.79 9.71 14.19
C SER A 469 -3.55 10.42 14.75
N SER A 470 -2.45 9.71 15.05
CA SER A 470 -1.24 10.31 15.64
C SER A 470 -0.48 11.25 14.69
N THR A 471 0.41 12.05 15.26
CA THR A 471 1.37 12.93 14.55
C THR A 471 2.44 12.18 13.76
N ASP A 472 2.34 10.85 13.64
CA ASP A 472 3.20 10.03 12.79
C ASP A 472 2.64 9.90 11.37
N PHE A 473 1.32 9.79 11.24
CA PHE A 473 0.62 9.56 9.99
C PHE A 473 0.10 10.90 9.46
N VAL A 474 0.86 11.47 8.51
CA VAL A 474 0.80 12.92 8.20
C VAL A 474 0.28 13.25 6.80
N GLY A 475 0.30 12.32 5.85
CA GLY A 475 -0.21 12.57 4.50
C GLY A 475 -0.63 11.30 3.77
N PHE A 476 -1.78 11.33 3.12
CA PHE A 476 -2.35 10.17 2.44
C PHE A 476 -2.83 10.53 1.04
N SER A 477 -2.31 9.86 0.01
CA SER A 477 -2.94 9.91 -1.31
C SER A 477 -4.08 8.89 -1.34
N VAL A 478 -5.18 9.21 -2.02
CA VAL A 478 -6.41 8.43 -2.01
C VAL A 478 -6.79 8.05 -3.43
N THR A 479 -6.94 6.75 -3.68
CA THR A 479 -7.40 6.18 -4.96
C THR A 479 -8.76 5.48 -4.80
N ILE A 480 -9.15 4.69 -5.80
CA ILE A 480 -10.40 3.92 -5.83
C ILE A 480 -10.48 2.96 -4.63
N PRO A 481 -11.64 2.82 -3.97
CA PRO A 481 -12.91 3.54 -4.18
C PRO A 481 -13.04 4.84 -3.37
N HIS A 482 -12.03 5.19 -2.56
CA HIS A 482 -12.16 6.04 -1.37
C HIS A 482 -12.24 7.56 -1.61
N LYS A 483 -11.97 8.05 -2.83
CA LYS A 483 -11.90 9.50 -3.13
C LYS A 483 -13.16 10.30 -2.73
N GLU A 484 -14.35 9.71 -2.85
CA GLU A 484 -15.62 10.35 -2.48
C GLU A 484 -15.93 10.26 -0.97
N SER A 485 -15.42 9.22 -0.29
CA SER A 485 -15.50 9.08 1.17
C SER A 485 -14.53 10.03 1.87
N ALA A 486 -13.33 10.24 1.30
CA ALA A 486 -12.31 11.14 1.82
C ALA A 486 -12.83 12.59 1.97
N LEU A 487 -13.66 13.05 1.03
CA LEU A 487 -14.35 14.34 1.11
C LEU A 487 -15.17 14.51 2.40
N LYS A 488 -15.74 13.41 2.92
CA LYS A 488 -16.58 13.39 4.13
C LYS A 488 -15.79 13.17 5.43
N CYS A 489 -14.52 12.74 5.31
CA CYS A 489 -13.66 12.41 6.45
C CYS A 489 -12.62 13.50 6.77
N CYS A 490 -12.54 14.56 5.97
CA CYS A 490 -11.66 15.70 6.22
C CYS A 490 -12.39 16.78 7.02
N ASP A 491 -11.75 17.36 8.04
CA ASP A 491 -12.29 18.46 8.83
C ASP A 491 -12.40 19.76 8.00
N GLU A 492 -11.46 19.95 7.08
CA GLU A 492 -11.38 21.08 6.17
C GLU A 492 -11.13 20.54 4.74
N VAL A 493 -11.75 21.18 3.74
CA VAL A 493 -11.64 20.76 2.33
C VAL A 493 -11.36 21.99 1.46
N ASP A 494 -10.35 21.87 0.61
CA ASP A 494 -9.97 22.86 -0.38
C ASP A 494 -11.16 23.23 -1.32
N PRO A 495 -11.35 24.51 -1.69
CA PRO A 495 -12.47 24.94 -2.52
C PRO A 495 -12.61 24.18 -3.86
N VAL A 496 -11.48 23.80 -4.48
CA VAL A 496 -11.47 23.02 -5.72
C VAL A 496 -11.85 21.56 -5.45
N ALA A 497 -11.28 20.95 -4.41
CA ALA A 497 -11.64 19.58 -4.01
C ALA A 497 -13.13 19.45 -3.62
N LYS A 498 -13.68 20.50 -2.99
CA LYS A 498 -15.09 20.61 -2.64
C LYS A 498 -15.99 20.77 -3.86
N SER A 499 -15.57 21.56 -4.85
CA SER A 499 -16.29 21.75 -6.11
C SER A 499 -16.26 20.51 -7.01
N ILE A 500 -15.15 19.78 -7.02
CA ILE A 500 -15.02 18.45 -7.66
C ILE A 500 -15.86 17.40 -6.92
N GLY A 501 -16.06 17.54 -5.61
CA GLY A 501 -16.77 16.54 -4.81
C GLY A 501 -16.00 15.21 -4.69
N ALA A 502 -14.66 15.29 -4.65
CA ALA A 502 -13.75 14.17 -4.40
C ALA A 502 -12.36 14.65 -3.94
N VAL A 503 -11.76 13.96 -2.98
CA VAL A 503 -10.42 14.23 -2.41
C VAL A 503 -9.46 13.11 -2.82
N ASN A 504 -8.27 13.46 -3.33
CA ASN A 504 -7.21 12.50 -3.65
C ASN A 504 -5.95 12.63 -2.77
N CYS A 505 -5.90 13.67 -1.94
CA CYS A 505 -4.73 14.02 -1.14
C CYS A 505 -5.23 14.56 0.19
N ILE A 506 -4.88 13.89 1.29
CA ILE A 506 -5.21 14.31 2.66
C ILE A 506 -3.89 14.71 3.33
N VAL A 507 -3.86 15.86 4.00
CA VAL A 507 -2.73 16.29 4.84
C VAL A 507 -3.21 16.46 6.27
N ARG A 508 -2.51 15.85 7.24
CA ARG A 508 -2.71 16.13 8.67
C ARG A 508 -1.94 17.40 9.03
N ARG A 509 -2.65 18.47 9.36
CA ARG A 509 -2.03 19.75 9.71
C ARG A 509 -1.31 19.65 11.08
N PRO A 510 0.01 19.91 11.17
CA PRO A 510 0.77 19.69 12.42
C PRO A 510 0.34 20.54 13.62
N THR A 511 -0.36 21.67 13.42
CA THR A 511 -0.68 22.63 14.48
C THR A 511 -1.92 22.26 15.31
N ASP A 512 -2.87 21.53 14.72
CA ASP A 512 -4.16 21.18 15.32
C ASP A 512 -4.63 19.76 15.00
N GLY A 513 -3.83 18.96 14.29
CA GLY A 513 -4.09 17.53 14.01
C GLY A 513 -5.19 17.25 12.98
N LYS A 514 -5.85 18.28 12.46
CA LYS A 514 -6.96 18.17 11.49
C LYS A 514 -6.52 17.61 10.14
N LEU A 515 -7.44 16.94 9.48
CA LEU A 515 -7.31 16.43 8.12
C LEU A 515 -7.81 17.47 7.11
N ILE A 516 -6.92 17.95 6.23
CA ILE A 516 -7.25 18.84 5.12
C ILE A 516 -7.30 18.03 3.82
N GLY A 517 -8.44 18.05 3.13
CA GLY A 517 -8.65 17.36 1.86
C GLY A 517 -8.41 18.24 0.64
N TYR A 518 -7.56 17.77 -0.27
CA TYR A 518 -7.22 18.39 -1.56
C TYR A 518 -7.53 17.45 -2.74
N ASN A 519 -7.56 18.01 -3.95
CA ASN A 519 -7.59 17.26 -5.19
C ASN A 519 -6.45 17.73 -6.11
N THR A 520 -5.60 16.80 -6.54
CA THR A 520 -4.50 17.02 -7.48
C THR A 520 -4.67 16.24 -8.79
N ASP A 521 -5.71 15.40 -8.90
CA ASP A 521 -6.02 14.59 -10.09
C ASP A 521 -6.29 15.53 -11.30
N TYR A 522 -7.08 16.58 -11.09
CA TYR A 522 -7.50 17.49 -12.19
C TYR A 522 -6.31 18.21 -12.84
N VAL A 523 -5.40 18.77 -12.03
CA VAL A 523 -4.27 19.57 -12.54
C VAL A 523 -3.23 18.69 -13.22
N GLY A 524 -3.00 17.45 -12.74
CA GLY A 524 -2.16 16.48 -13.44
C GLY A 524 -2.71 16.11 -14.81
N ALA A 525 -3.97 15.69 -14.88
CA ALA A 525 -4.61 15.25 -16.12
C ALA A 525 -4.76 16.38 -17.16
N ILE A 526 -5.27 17.55 -16.75
CA ILE A 526 -5.51 18.66 -17.67
C ILE A 526 -4.21 19.25 -18.20
N SER A 527 -3.14 19.31 -17.40
CA SER A 527 -1.83 19.76 -17.89
C SER A 527 -1.28 18.82 -18.95
N ALA A 528 -1.36 17.50 -18.73
CA ALA A 528 -0.92 16.49 -19.69
C ALA A 528 -1.70 16.56 -21.01
N ILE A 529 -3.02 16.78 -20.94
CA ILE A 529 -3.88 16.95 -22.12
C ILE A 529 -3.61 18.28 -22.84
N GLU A 530 -3.40 19.39 -22.13
CA GLU A 530 -3.03 20.66 -22.75
C GLU A 530 -1.66 20.61 -23.43
N ASP A 531 -0.66 19.94 -22.84
CA ASP A 531 0.64 19.71 -23.48
C ASP A 531 0.50 18.81 -24.72
N GLY A 532 -0.31 17.74 -24.65
CA GLY A 532 -0.63 16.87 -25.77
C GLY A 532 -1.27 17.62 -26.95
N LEU A 533 -2.27 18.47 -26.69
CA LEU A 533 -2.92 19.30 -27.71
C LEU A 533 -2.02 20.38 -28.32
N ARG A 534 -0.99 20.86 -27.59
CA ARG A 534 -0.02 21.85 -28.09
C ARG A 534 1.10 21.19 -28.90
N GLY A 535 1.46 19.95 -28.59
CA GLY A 535 2.49 19.18 -29.28
C GLY A 535 3.91 19.77 -29.12
N LYS A 536 4.86 19.26 -29.93
CA LYS A 536 6.29 19.65 -29.84
C LYS A 536 6.58 21.07 -30.31
N LEU A 537 5.65 21.72 -31.02
CA LEU A 537 5.77 23.11 -31.45
C LEU A 537 5.11 24.03 -30.42
N LYS A 538 5.93 24.59 -29.51
CA LYS A 538 5.52 25.66 -28.57
C LYS A 538 5.26 26.97 -29.31
N SER A 539 4.15 26.98 -30.04
CA SER A 539 3.62 28.13 -30.77
C SER A 539 3.28 29.26 -29.80
N SER A 540 3.66 30.47 -30.14
CA SER A 540 3.77 31.59 -29.20
C SER A 540 2.43 32.18 -28.74
N GLY A 541 2.29 32.39 -27.42
CA GLY A 541 1.75 33.64 -26.91
C GLY A 541 0.22 33.81 -26.88
N THR A 542 -0.56 32.73 -26.82
CA THR A 542 -2.00 32.82 -26.47
C THR A 542 -2.26 32.30 -25.06
N ASP A 543 -2.82 33.15 -24.20
CA ASP A 543 -3.23 32.80 -22.83
C ASP A 543 -4.46 31.87 -22.77
N VAL A 544 -5.09 31.62 -23.93
CA VAL A 544 -6.26 30.76 -24.07
C VAL A 544 -5.86 29.27 -24.03
N SER A 545 -6.67 28.46 -23.35
CA SER A 545 -6.49 27.00 -23.34
C SER A 545 -6.79 26.37 -24.70
N PRO A 546 -6.04 25.34 -25.15
CA PRO A 546 -6.40 24.55 -26.33
C PRO A 546 -7.68 23.72 -26.13
N LEU A 547 -8.21 23.64 -24.90
CA LEU A 547 -9.51 23.03 -24.58
C LEU A 547 -10.70 23.98 -24.75
N ALA A 548 -10.47 25.29 -24.87
CA ALA A 548 -11.55 26.27 -24.94
C ALA A 548 -12.45 26.02 -26.17
N GLY A 549 -13.74 25.83 -25.94
CA GLY A 549 -14.76 25.55 -26.96
C GLY A 549 -14.81 24.11 -27.48
N LYS A 550 -13.77 23.28 -27.27
CA LYS A 550 -13.77 21.86 -27.67
C LYS A 550 -14.83 21.06 -26.91
N LEU A 551 -15.39 20.05 -27.55
CA LEU A 551 -16.17 19.02 -26.88
C LEU A 551 -15.25 17.98 -26.23
N PHE A 552 -15.43 17.76 -24.92
CA PHE A 552 -14.58 16.94 -24.06
C PHE A 552 -15.42 15.82 -23.44
N VAL A 553 -15.19 14.59 -23.88
CA VAL A 553 -15.97 13.41 -23.52
C VAL A 553 -15.25 12.64 -22.43
N VAL A 554 -15.81 12.68 -21.21
CA VAL A 554 -15.28 11.97 -20.04
C VAL A 554 -15.96 10.61 -19.93
N ILE A 555 -15.19 9.53 -20.01
CA ILE A 555 -15.68 8.20 -19.69
C ILE A 555 -15.49 7.93 -18.20
N GLY A 556 -16.59 7.73 -17.49
CA GLY A 556 -16.63 7.42 -16.06
C GLY A 556 -17.06 8.62 -15.20
N ALA A 557 -17.99 8.37 -14.29
CA ALA A 557 -18.48 9.35 -13.31
C ALA A 557 -17.95 9.09 -11.88
N GLY A 558 -16.75 8.52 -11.77
CA GLY A 558 -16.02 8.34 -10.50
C GLY A 558 -15.19 9.56 -10.11
N GLY A 559 -14.49 9.52 -8.96
CA GLY A 559 -13.73 10.69 -8.46
C GLY A 559 -12.69 11.28 -9.43
N ALA A 560 -12.06 10.47 -10.28
CA ALA A 560 -11.19 10.94 -11.35
C ALA A 560 -11.99 11.63 -12.49
N GLY A 561 -13.10 11.03 -12.90
CA GLY A 561 -14.04 11.62 -13.87
C GLY A 561 -14.58 12.98 -13.43
N LYS A 562 -14.96 13.12 -12.15
CA LYS A 562 -15.34 14.43 -11.58
C LYS A 562 -14.21 15.45 -11.69
N ALA A 563 -12.97 15.04 -11.40
CA ALA A 563 -11.80 15.91 -11.43
C ALA A 563 -11.47 16.37 -12.87
N LEU A 564 -11.51 15.49 -13.86
CA LEU A 564 -11.29 15.85 -15.26
C LEU A 564 -12.45 16.69 -15.83
N ALA A 565 -13.70 16.36 -15.53
CA ALA A 565 -14.87 17.12 -15.96
C ALA A 565 -14.83 18.57 -15.45
N TYR A 566 -14.50 18.75 -14.15
CA TYR A 566 -14.25 20.06 -13.55
C TYR A 566 -13.08 20.76 -14.23
N GLY A 567 -11.93 20.10 -14.32
CA GLY A 567 -10.70 20.71 -14.85
C GLY A 567 -10.84 21.16 -16.31
N ALA A 568 -11.56 20.41 -17.15
CA ALA A 568 -11.84 20.78 -18.54
C ALA A 568 -12.86 21.93 -18.64
N LYS A 569 -13.88 21.96 -17.76
CA LYS A 569 -14.84 23.08 -17.67
C LYS A 569 -14.14 24.39 -17.34
N GLU A 570 -13.25 24.40 -16.34
CA GLU A 570 -12.48 25.59 -15.95
C GLU A 570 -11.52 26.08 -17.05
N LYS A 571 -11.24 25.25 -18.06
CA LYS A 571 -10.50 25.61 -19.28
C LYS A 571 -11.41 26.02 -20.46
N GLY A 572 -12.72 26.05 -20.26
CA GLY A 572 -13.71 26.48 -21.24
C GLY A 572 -14.18 25.40 -22.22
N ALA A 573 -13.96 24.12 -21.94
CA ALA A 573 -14.50 23.02 -22.76
C ALA A 573 -16.00 22.80 -22.53
N ARG A 574 -16.70 22.29 -23.56
CA ARG A 574 -18.05 21.70 -23.42
C ARG A 574 -17.88 20.27 -22.95
N ILE A 575 -18.60 19.88 -21.89
CA ILE A 575 -18.37 18.59 -21.22
C ILE A 575 -19.50 17.60 -21.54
N VAL A 576 -19.13 16.36 -21.84
CA VAL A 576 -20.04 15.21 -21.96
C VAL A 576 -19.57 14.13 -20.99
N ILE A 577 -20.47 13.59 -20.18
CA ILE A 577 -20.15 12.48 -19.26
C ILE A 577 -20.77 11.19 -19.80
N ALA A 578 -19.95 10.25 -20.24
CA ALA A 578 -20.35 8.89 -20.61
C ALA A 578 -20.13 7.93 -19.43
N ASN A 579 -21.16 7.23 -18.96
CA ASN A 579 -21.00 6.29 -17.83
C ASN A 579 -21.93 5.08 -17.90
N ARG A 580 -21.46 3.94 -17.36
CA ARG A 580 -22.23 2.68 -17.30
C ARG A 580 -23.52 2.81 -16.48
N THR A 581 -23.50 3.65 -15.44
CA THR A 581 -24.69 4.01 -14.66
C THR A 581 -25.11 5.41 -15.07
N TYR A 582 -26.16 5.52 -15.91
CA TYR A 582 -26.58 6.80 -16.51
C TYR A 582 -26.86 7.89 -15.48
N ASP A 583 -27.54 7.58 -14.38
CA ASP A 583 -27.82 8.58 -13.34
C ASP A 583 -26.57 9.22 -12.74
N ARG A 584 -25.46 8.49 -12.60
CA ARG A 584 -24.18 9.08 -12.17
C ARG A 584 -23.54 9.98 -13.23
N ALA A 585 -23.77 9.72 -14.52
CA ALA A 585 -23.38 10.67 -15.56
C ALA A 585 -24.24 11.94 -15.47
N ARG A 586 -25.56 11.80 -15.32
CA ARG A 586 -26.51 12.89 -15.17
C ARG A 586 -26.22 13.76 -13.95
N GLU A 587 -26.03 13.17 -12.77
CA GLU A 587 -25.63 13.87 -11.54
C GLU A 587 -24.36 14.71 -11.71
N LEU A 588 -23.35 14.20 -12.45
CA LEU A 588 -22.12 14.94 -12.71
C LEU A 588 -22.31 16.02 -13.78
N ALA A 589 -23.06 15.72 -14.84
CA ALA A 589 -23.40 16.65 -15.92
C ALA A 589 -24.21 17.85 -15.40
N ASP A 590 -25.21 17.61 -14.54
CA ASP A 590 -26.03 18.63 -13.86
C ASP A 590 -25.16 19.58 -13.01
N VAL A 591 -24.16 19.04 -12.29
CA VAL A 591 -23.23 19.83 -11.45
C VAL A 591 -22.21 20.62 -12.29
N ILE A 592 -21.74 20.04 -13.39
CA ILE A 592 -20.73 20.63 -14.27
C ILE A 592 -21.36 21.62 -15.26
N GLY A 593 -22.63 21.48 -15.63
CA GLY A 593 -23.26 22.22 -16.71
C GLY A 593 -22.86 21.67 -18.09
N GLY A 594 -22.89 20.34 -18.22
CA GLY A 594 -22.61 19.61 -19.46
C GLY A 594 -23.72 18.59 -19.77
N ASP A 595 -23.48 17.72 -20.74
CA ASP A 595 -24.42 16.68 -21.18
C ASP A 595 -24.11 15.30 -20.57
N ALA A 596 -25.12 14.44 -20.46
CA ALA A 596 -25.00 13.08 -19.93
C ALA A 596 -25.36 12.03 -20.99
N LEU A 597 -24.50 11.01 -21.12
CA LEU A 597 -24.56 9.97 -22.15
C LEU A 597 -24.51 8.58 -21.51
N ALA A 598 -25.31 7.63 -22.01
CA ALA A 598 -25.17 6.24 -21.62
C ALA A 598 -23.95 5.63 -22.31
N LEU A 599 -23.17 4.80 -21.61
CA LEU A 599 -21.94 4.23 -22.18
C LEU A 599 -22.19 3.37 -23.45
N SER A 600 -23.39 2.82 -23.61
CA SER A 600 -23.86 2.12 -24.82
C SER A 600 -23.87 3.00 -26.08
N ASP A 601 -24.04 4.31 -25.91
CA ASP A 601 -24.35 5.23 -27.00
C ASP A 601 -23.08 5.91 -27.53
N LEU A 602 -21.98 5.80 -26.77
CA LEU A 602 -20.69 6.45 -27.00
C LEU A 602 -20.07 6.14 -28.37
N ASP A 603 -20.22 4.92 -28.87
CA ASP A 603 -19.76 4.53 -30.22
C ASP A 603 -20.45 5.31 -31.35
N SER A 604 -21.68 5.78 -31.11
CA SER A 604 -22.47 6.59 -32.05
C SER A 604 -22.37 8.10 -31.78
N TYR A 605 -21.71 8.51 -30.68
CA TYR A 605 -21.65 9.89 -30.25
C TYR A 605 -20.48 10.62 -30.91
N HIS A 606 -20.76 11.20 -32.08
CA HIS A 606 -19.81 12.02 -32.84
C HIS A 606 -20.51 13.25 -33.48
N PRO A 607 -20.97 14.22 -32.66
CA PRO A 607 -21.66 15.42 -33.16
C PRO A 607 -20.74 16.40 -33.89
N GLU A 608 -19.42 16.29 -33.70
CA GLU A 608 -18.39 17.12 -34.33
C GLU A 608 -17.06 16.34 -34.47
N ASP A 609 -16.20 16.78 -35.39
CA ASP A 609 -14.82 16.29 -35.50
C ASP A 609 -13.88 17.04 -34.55
N GLY A 610 -12.79 16.38 -34.14
CA GLY A 610 -11.72 17.01 -33.37
C GLY A 610 -12.03 17.18 -31.88
N MET A 611 -12.89 16.32 -31.34
CA MET A 611 -13.21 16.19 -29.91
C MET A 611 -11.97 15.79 -29.07
N VAL A 612 -12.12 15.69 -27.75
CA VAL A 612 -11.14 15.05 -26.85
C VAL A 612 -11.83 13.96 -26.03
N LEU A 613 -11.23 12.77 -25.97
CA LEU A 613 -11.71 11.65 -25.14
C LEU A 613 -10.83 11.51 -23.90
N ALA A 614 -11.44 11.23 -22.76
CA ALA A 614 -10.73 10.99 -21.50
C ALA A 614 -11.32 9.79 -20.75
N ASN A 615 -10.64 8.65 -20.78
CA ASN A 615 -11.01 7.51 -19.91
C ASN A 615 -10.59 7.77 -18.46
N THR A 616 -11.55 7.63 -17.54
CA THR A 616 -11.33 7.71 -16.08
C THR A 616 -11.88 6.50 -15.34
N THR A 617 -12.22 5.44 -16.08
CA THR A 617 -12.63 4.14 -15.55
C THR A 617 -11.41 3.24 -15.29
N SER A 618 -11.64 2.02 -14.82
CA SER A 618 -10.61 0.96 -14.73
C SER A 618 -10.65 -0.02 -15.91
N ILE A 619 -11.35 0.31 -17.00
CA ILE A 619 -11.39 -0.50 -18.22
C ILE A 619 -10.02 -0.42 -18.91
N GLY A 620 -9.48 -1.55 -19.36
CA GLY A 620 -8.12 -1.66 -19.90
C GLY A 620 -7.00 -1.79 -18.85
N MET A 621 -7.33 -1.71 -17.55
CA MET A 621 -6.37 -1.91 -16.46
C MET A 621 -6.09 -3.40 -16.23
N GLN A 622 -4.82 -3.75 -15.95
CA GLN A 622 -4.40 -5.11 -15.64
C GLN A 622 -5.28 -5.76 -14.54
N PRO A 623 -5.66 -7.05 -14.66
CA PRO A 623 -5.31 -7.99 -15.74
C PRO A 623 -6.18 -7.87 -17.01
N LYS A 624 -7.19 -6.99 -17.03
CA LYS A 624 -8.17 -6.84 -18.12
C LYS A 624 -7.64 -5.94 -19.25
N VAL A 625 -6.46 -6.28 -19.79
CA VAL A 625 -5.73 -5.44 -20.74
C VAL A 625 -6.43 -5.30 -22.11
N ASP A 626 -7.19 -6.31 -22.52
CA ASP A 626 -7.92 -6.34 -23.80
C ASP A 626 -9.29 -5.65 -23.77
N GLU A 627 -9.69 -5.07 -22.64
CA GLU A 627 -10.93 -4.29 -22.56
C GLU A 627 -10.69 -2.84 -23.04
N THR A 628 -11.59 -2.31 -23.86
CA THR A 628 -11.62 -0.89 -24.29
C THR A 628 -13.01 -0.31 -24.02
N PRO A 629 -13.14 0.95 -23.58
CA PRO A 629 -14.43 1.56 -23.26
C PRO A 629 -15.19 2.13 -24.48
N ILE A 630 -14.58 2.09 -25.67
CA ILE A 630 -15.15 2.57 -26.95
C ILE A 630 -14.52 1.75 -28.09
N SER A 631 -15.22 1.61 -29.22
CA SER A 631 -14.68 0.96 -30.42
C SER A 631 -13.71 1.86 -31.19
N LYS A 632 -12.67 1.23 -31.78
CA LYS A 632 -11.73 1.88 -32.70
C LYS A 632 -12.38 2.73 -33.79
N HIS A 633 -13.55 2.33 -34.29
CA HIS A 633 -14.24 3.05 -35.38
C HIS A 633 -14.71 4.46 -35.01
N ALA A 634 -14.95 4.73 -33.73
CA ALA A 634 -15.32 6.06 -33.23
C ALA A 634 -14.09 6.94 -32.95
N LEU A 635 -12.90 6.37 -32.72
CA LEU A 635 -11.70 7.11 -32.29
C LEU A 635 -11.26 8.17 -33.31
N LYS A 636 -11.46 7.94 -34.61
CA LYS A 636 -11.16 8.88 -35.71
C LYS A 636 -11.81 10.27 -35.57
N TYR A 637 -12.89 10.40 -34.80
CA TYR A 637 -13.58 11.69 -34.58
C TYR A 637 -12.92 12.54 -33.48
N TYR A 638 -11.94 11.99 -32.77
CA TYR A 638 -11.22 12.65 -31.69
C TYR A 638 -9.85 13.17 -32.16
N SER A 639 -9.47 14.36 -31.68
CA SER A 639 -8.12 14.93 -31.88
C SER A 639 -7.10 14.42 -30.88
N LEU A 640 -7.56 14.04 -29.67
CA LEU A 640 -6.75 13.48 -28.61
C LEU A 640 -7.54 12.45 -27.79
N VAL A 641 -6.87 11.37 -27.40
CA VAL A 641 -7.37 10.35 -26.47
C VAL A 641 -6.43 10.27 -25.27
N PHE A 642 -6.99 10.50 -24.08
CA PHE A 642 -6.33 10.34 -22.80
C PHE A 642 -6.89 9.11 -22.06
N ASP A 643 -6.03 8.39 -21.35
CA ASP A 643 -6.41 7.31 -20.46
C ASP A 643 -5.80 7.49 -19.06
N ALA A 644 -6.62 7.48 -18.01
CA ALA A 644 -6.12 7.55 -16.63
C ALA A 644 -5.47 6.23 -16.15
N VAL A 645 -5.66 5.13 -16.88
CA VAL A 645 -4.96 3.88 -16.63
C VAL A 645 -3.48 4.02 -17.02
N TYR A 646 -2.59 3.59 -16.13
CA TYR A 646 -1.13 3.59 -16.31
C TYR A 646 -0.49 2.21 -16.06
N THR A 647 -1.31 1.17 -15.88
CA THR A 647 -0.89 -0.23 -15.76
C THR A 647 -1.87 -1.12 -16.54
N PRO A 648 -1.58 -1.52 -17.79
CA PRO A 648 -0.36 -1.24 -18.56
C PRO A 648 -0.20 0.24 -18.97
N LYS A 649 1.01 0.61 -19.39
CA LYS A 649 1.38 1.97 -19.81
C LYS A 649 0.65 2.41 -21.10
N ILE A 650 0.62 1.50 -22.08
CA ILE A 650 -0.21 1.60 -23.28
C ILE A 650 -1.37 0.63 -23.10
N THR A 651 -2.58 1.15 -22.91
CA THR A 651 -3.81 0.34 -22.89
C THR A 651 -4.28 0.03 -24.31
N ARG A 652 -5.22 -0.92 -24.45
CA ARG A 652 -5.90 -1.15 -25.72
C ARG A 652 -6.52 0.12 -26.31
N LEU A 653 -7.09 0.99 -25.47
CA LEU A 653 -7.65 2.28 -25.89
C LEU A 653 -6.60 3.19 -26.54
N LEU A 654 -5.44 3.36 -25.89
CA LEU A 654 -4.35 4.17 -26.42
C LEU A 654 -3.77 3.57 -27.71
N LYS A 655 -3.61 2.25 -27.77
CA LYS A 655 -3.17 1.53 -28.98
C LYS A 655 -4.13 1.73 -30.15
N GLU A 656 -5.42 1.48 -29.95
CA GLU A 656 -6.44 1.66 -31.01
C GLU A 656 -6.56 3.13 -31.46
N ALA A 657 -6.26 4.10 -30.58
CA ALA A 657 -6.24 5.52 -30.89
C ALA A 657 -5.01 5.93 -31.74
N GLU A 658 -3.82 5.46 -31.39
CA GLU A 658 -2.59 5.70 -32.18
C GLU A 658 -2.71 5.05 -33.57
N GLU A 659 -3.21 3.81 -33.64
CA GLU A 659 -3.54 3.12 -34.90
C GLU A 659 -4.66 3.81 -35.71
N SER A 660 -5.36 4.78 -35.13
CA SER A 660 -6.36 5.63 -35.79
C SER A 660 -5.83 7.03 -36.14
N GLY A 661 -4.53 7.30 -35.92
CA GLY A 661 -3.89 8.59 -36.18
C GLY A 661 -4.18 9.68 -35.14
N VAL A 662 -4.71 9.31 -33.98
CA VAL A 662 -5.12 10.25 -32.91
C VAL A 662 -3.95 10.51 -31.96
N THR A 663 -3.86 11.73 -31.41
CA THR A 663 -2.84 12.04 -30.39
C THR A 663 -3.16 11.28 -29.09
N ILE A 664 -2.22 10.51 -28.56
CA ILE A 664 -2.38 9.81 -27.29
C ILE A 664 -1.74 10.55 -26.12
N VAL A 665 -2.32 10.42 -24.92
CA VAL A 665 -1.71 10.86 -23.65
C VAL A 665 -1.85 9.74 -22.61
N GLU A 666 -0.70 9.24 -22.16
CA GLU A 666 -0.60 8.15 -21.17
C GLU A 666 -1.03 8.60 -19.76
N GLY A 667 -1.63 7.67 -19.01
CA GLY A 667 -1.96 7.90 -17.60
C GLY A 667 -0.74 8.14 -16.71
N MET A 668 0.46 7.77 -17.17
CA MET A 668 1.72 8.04 -16.48
C MET A 668 1.98 9.56 -16.32
N GLU A 669 1.64 10.39 -17.31
CA GLU A 669 1.80 11.84 -17.21
C GLU A 669 0.81 12.47 -16.22
N MET A 670 -0.43 11.96 -16.16
CA MET A 670 -1.36 12.32 -15.08
C MET A 670 -0.80 11.90 -13.72
N PHE A 671 -0.33 10.65 -13.58
CA PHE A 671 0.20 10.09 -12.33
C PHE A 671 1.40 10.89 -11.80
N ILE A 672 2.33 11.27 -12.68
CA ILE A 672 3.47 12.12 -12.34
C ILE A 672 3.01 13.53 -11.97
N GLY A 673 2.13 14.14 -12.78
CA GLY A 673 1.62 15.50 -12.56
C GLY A 673 0.88 15.67 -11.24
N GLN A 674 -0.02 14.74 -10.89
CA GLN A 674 -0.77 14.77 -9.62
C GLN A 674 0.12 14.50 -8.39
N ALA A 675 1.26 13.80 -8.58
CA ALA A 675 2.20 13.49 -7.51
C ALA A 675 3.10 14.69 -7.15
N TYR A 676 3.35 15.61 -8.08
CA TYR A 676 4.05 16.87 -7.78
C TYR A 676 3.34 17.65 -6.69
N GLU A 677 2.07 17.98 -6.90
CA GLU A 677 1.25 18.76 -5.96
C GLU A 677 1.07 18.04 -4.61
N GLN A 678 0.99 16.71 -4.61
CA GLN A 678 1.01 15.91 -3.38
C GLN A 678 2.34 16.05 -2.63
N TYR A 679 3.48 15.96 -3.32
CA TYR A 679 4.80 16.14 -2.72
C TYR A 679 4.96 17.53 -2.09
N GLU A 680 4.54 18.60 -2.78
CA GLU A 680 4.62 19.97 -2.25
C GLU A 680 3.72 20.13 -0.99
N LYS A 681 2.52 19.52 -1.01
CA LYS A 681 1.60 19.51 0.15
C LYS A 681 2.06 18.63 1.31
N TYR A 682 2.81 17.56 1.06
CA TYR A 682 3.34 16.64 2.07
C TYR A 682 4.63 17.15 2.72
N THR A 683 5.49 17.83 1.96
CA THR A 683 6.84 18.21 2.41
C THR A 683 7.02 19.70 2.70
N GLY A 684 6.19 20.57 2.10
CA GLY A 684 6.44 22.01 2.05
C GLY A 684 7.60 22.42 1.13
N LEU A 685 8.17 21.48 0.36
CA LEU A 685 9.29 21.69 -0.55
C LEU A 685 8.81 21.62 -2.01
N PRO A 686 9.37 22.43 -2.94
CA PRO A 686 9.04 22.34 -4.36
C PRO A 686 9.28 20.94 -4.94
N ALA A 687 8.37 20.47 -5.80
CA ALA A 687 8.46 19.12 -6.36
C ALA A 687 9.71 18.97 -7.26
N PRO A 688 10.53 17.93 -7.07
CA PRO A 688 11.70 17.68 -7.92
C PRO A 688 11.26 17.04 -9.25
N LYS A 689 10.59 17.82 -10.11
CA LYS A 689 9.83 17.34 -11.29
C LYS A 689 10.65 16.49 -12.26
N GLN A 690 11.93 16.82 -12.46
CA GLN A 690 12.88 16.04 -13.26
C GLN A 690 13.23 14.68 -12.64
N LEU A 691 13.42 14.64 -11.31
CA LEU A 691 13.69 13.39 -10.59
C LEU A 691 12.49 12.45 -10.68
N PHE A 692 11.27 12.96 -10.50
CA PHE A 692 10.03 12.18 -10.59
C PHE A 692 9.88 11.50 -11.95
N ARG A 693 10.10 12.24 -13.05
CA ARG A 693 10.14 11.65 -14.40
C ARG A 693 11.23 10.59 -14.51
N LYS A 694 12.46 10.87 -14.07
CA LYS A 694 13.57 9.89 -14.07
C LYS A 694 13.31 8.61 -13.26
N ILE A 695 12.56 8.68 -12.15
CA ILE A 695 12.18 7.47 -11.39
C ILE A 695 11.15 6.65 -12.18
N MET A 696 10.26 7.30 -12.94
CA MET A 696 9.22 6.65 -13.75
C MET A 696 9.64 6.30 -15.19
N GLU A 697 10.77 6.79 -15.69
CA GLU A 697 11.33 6.46 -17.03
C GLU A 697 11.56 4.95 -17.23
N ASN A 698 11.69 4.18 -16.14
CA ASN A 698 11.90 2.73 -16.15
C ASN A 698 10.61 1.92 -15.86
N TYR A 699 9.44 2.54 -16.05
CA TYR A 699 8.10 1.95 -15.82
C TYR A 699 7.10 2.38 -16.92
#